data_AF-A0A946HC13-F1
#
_entry.id   AF-A0A946HC13-F1
#
_cell.length_a   1.000
_cell.length_b   1.000
_cell.length_c   1.000
_cell.angle_alpha   90.00
_cell.angle_beta   90.00
_cell.angle_gamma   90.00
#
_symmetry.space_group_name_H-M   'P 1'
#
loop_
_entity.id
_entity.type
_entity.pdbx_description
1 polymer ?
#
loop_
_entity_poly.entity_id
_entity_poly.type
_entity_poly.pdbx_seq_one_letter_code
_entity_poly.pdbx_strand_id
1 'polypeptide(L)'
;MWQFWVDRGGTFTDIVAKTPEGRLHTYKLLSENPEAYEDAAIYGIRNLLGLSEAEPIPKEKIGAVKMGTTVATNALLERKGEPTLLLITQGLGDLLRIGYQNRPRLFDLNIQLPELLYGEVAEIEERIAADGQVLQPCNIAQAKQALAAAFAKGYRSVAIALMHSYRYPAHEKILGNLARQAGFSQISLSHEASPLIKLVSRGDTAVVDAYLSPILRRYVRQVSNALGAAEQEKSPRLMFMRSNGGLTDASLFEGRDAILSGPAGGVVGMVRTAAELGYDKLIGFDMGGTSTDVCHYAGEFERSFETEVAGVRMRAPMMSIHTVAAGGGSLLSYRDGRMQVGPESAGANPGPAAYRRDGPLTVTDCNVLLGKLQPHLFPAVFGQNSDQPLDKAVVNKKFQALAHEIGIEKSIEELAEGFLRIAVENMANAIKKISVQRGYDVTRYTLNCFGGAGGQHACLVADALGIERVFIHPFAGVLSAFGMGLADVRALREHQFGKGFSALAEAEKVMADLVEKARSEVASQAIPMDQITMKKMAHIRPEGAQQTLEVPFAAPQNMTAAFEAAHQQRFGFCPEDAVLLIDMLTAEAVGSTGETVKMPDMPRNQTPPQQAEMWSQGAYRTVPLIERGLMSKGQIVEGPAILSEPTGTNILEQGWHAECVEGGALILARAVPLKRQDAIGTQVNPVMLEVFNNLFMSIADQMGATLANTAYSVNIKERYDFSCALFDQAGDLVANAPHVPVHLGSMSESVRTILRLNKGAIKPGDVFMMNNPYNGGTHLPDVTVVTPVFDTSGEQIIYTVASRGHHADIGGKTPGSAPPDSQIIHEEGVVIDNFLLVSQGQMRVAETRALLESGEY
;
A
#
# COMPACT_ATOMS: atom_id res chain seq x y z
N MET A 1 27.66 -17.84 -16.23
CA MET A 1 26.43 -18.66 -16.07
C MET A 1 25.23 -17.78 -16.34
N TRP A 2 24.12 -18.36 -16.78
CA TRP A 2 22.85 -17.66 -16.95
C TRP A 2 22.26 -17.24 -15.60
N GLN A 3 21.52 -16.14 -15.60
CA GLN A 3 20.60 -15.81 -14.52
C GLN A 3 19.23 -15.49 -15.09
N PHE A 4 18.19 -15.91 -14.39
CA PHE A 4 16.81 -15.62 -14.75
C PHE A 4 16.13 -14.87 -13.61
N TRP A 5 15.52 -13.74 -13.93
CA TRP A 5 14.75 -12.94 -12.98
C TRP A 5 13.31 -12.91 -13.47
N VAL A 6 12.39 -13.38 -12.63
CA VAL A 6 11.04 -13.74 -13.06
C VAL A 6 10.00 -13.10 -12.16
N ASP A 7 9.15 -12.25 -12.72
CA ASP A 7 7.92 -11.81 -12.06
C ASP A 7 6.72 -12.55 -12.63
N ARG A 8 6.17 -13.50 -11.86
CA ARG A 8 4.94 -14.19 -12.23
C ARG A 8 3.73 -13.39 -11.72
N GLY A 9 3.31 -12.42 -12.54
CA GLY A 9 2.11 -11.61 -12.32
C GLY A 9 0.81 -12.37 -12.61
N GLY A 10 -0.33 -11.70 -12.44
CA GLY A 10 -1.65 -12.29 -12.70
C GLY A 10 -1.95 -12.48 -14.19
N THR A 11 -1.63 -11.50 -15.03
CA THR A 11 -1.88 -11.57 -16.48
C THR A 11 -0.68 -12.09 -17.27
N PHE A 12 0.50 -11.55 -16.97
CA PHE A 12 1.74 -11.88 -17.66
C PHE A 12 2.83 -12.31 -16.69
N THR A 13 3.68 -13.23 -17.16
CA THR A 13 4.94 -13.58 -16.54
C THR A 13 6.04 -12.87 -17.31
N ASP A 14 6.77 -12.02 -16.61
CA ASP A 14 7.87 -11.21 -17.14
C ASP A 14 9.21 -11.83 -16.75
N ILE A 15 10.06 -12.10 -17.74
CA ILE A 15 11.38 -12.72 -17.54
C ILE A 15 12.44 -11.78 -18.06
N VAL A 16 13.43 -11.48 -17.22
CA VAL A 16 14.70 -10.87 -17.62
C VAL A 16 15.80 -11.92 -17.46
N ALA A 17 16.46 -12.27 -18.55
CA ALA A 17 17.55 -13.22 -18.56
C ALA A 17 18.89 -12.53 -18.82
N LYS A 18 19.87 -12.79 -17.95
CA LYS A 18 21.26 -12.35 -18.09
C LYS A 18 22.09 -13.51 -18.64
N THR A 19 22.66 -13.35 -19.82
CA THR A 19 23.53 -14.36 -20.44
C THR A 19 24.87 -14.46 -19.69
N PRO A 20 25.67 -15.53 -19.89
CA PRO A 20 27.02 -15.62 -19.32
C PRO A 20 27.95 -14.46 -19.71
N GLU A 21 27.71 -13.84 -20.86
CA GLU A 21 28.44 -12.66 -21.37
C GLU A 21 27.91 -11.33 -20.80
N GLY A 22 26.85 -11.38 -19.98
CA GLY A 22 26.25 -10.21 -19.34
C GLY A 22 25.19 -9.48 -20.15
N ARG A 23 24.75 -10.03 -21.30
CA ARG A 23 23.66 -9.45 -22.10
C ARG A 23 22.31 -9.71 -21.45
N LEU A 24 21.36 -8.80 -21.63
CA LEU A 24 20.01 -8.94 -21.11
C LEU A 24 19.02 -9.23 -22.24
N HIS A 25 18.15 -10.19 -21.99
CA HIS A 25 16.99 -10.50 -22.83
C HIS A 25 15.73 -10.36 -21.99
N THR A 26 14.68 -9.81 -22.59
CA THR A 26 13.35 -9.76 -21.97
C THR A 26 12.43 -10.74 -22.69
N TYR A 27 11.53 -11.37 -21.95
CA TYR A 27 10.55 -12.30 -22.50
C TYR A 27 9.26 -12.20 -21.70
N LYS A 28 8.14 -12.06 -22.39
CA LYS A 28 6.82 -11.86 -21.78
C LYS A 28 5.86 -12.93 -22.27
N LEU A 29 5.24 -13.63 -21.34
CA LEU A 29 4.33 -14.74 -21.58
C LEU A 29 3.02 -14.52 -20.83
N LEU A 30 1.93 -15.14 -21.28
CA LEU A 30 0.72 -15.22 -20.46
C LEU A 30 1.02 -16.03 -19.20
N SER A 31 0.57 -15.57 -18.03
CA SER A 31 0.83 -16.29 -16.78
C SER A 31 0.13 -17.65 -16.70
N GLU A 32 -1.00 -17.79 -17.38
CA GLU A 32 -1.77 -19.02 -17.49
C GLU A 32 -2.12 -19.27 -18.96
N ASN A 33 -1.59 -20.35 -19.52
CA ASN A 33 -1.94 -20.85 -20.84
C ASN A 33 -1.78 -22.39 -20.86
N PRO A 34 -2.71 -23.13 -20.20
CA PRO A 34 -2.59 -24.57 -20.01
C PRO A 34 -2.59 -25.37 -21.32
N GLU A 35 -3.04 -24.77 -22.42
CA GLU A 35 -2.99 -25.38 -23.77
C GLU A 35 -1.57 -25.36 -24.36
N ALA A 36 -0.68 -24.49 -23.86
CA ALA A 36 0.68 -24.30 -24.39
C ALA A 36 1.78 -24.71 -23.40
N TYR A 37 1.59 -24.54 -22.09
CA TYR A 37 2.59 -24.88 -21.06
C TYR A 37 1.97 -25.04 -19.67
N GLU A 38 2.60 -25.87 -18.83
CA GLU A 38 2.21 -26.07 -17.43
C GLU A 38 2.60 -24.88 -16.52
N ASP A 39 3.80 -24.32 -16.71
CA ASP A 39 4.27 -23.13 -15.98
C ASP A 39 5.05 -22.18 -16.91
N ALA A 40 4.65 -20.91 -16.90
CA ALA A 40 5.20 -19.87 -17.78
C ALA A 40 6.69 -19.56 -17.49
N ALA A 41 7.11 -19.62 -16.22
CA ALA A 41 8.49 -19.32 -15.84
C ALA A 41 9.43 -20.40 -16.37
N ILE A 42 9.09 -21.67 -16.14
CA ILE A 42 9.87 -22.80 -16.65
C ILE A 42 9.88 -22.82 -18.18
N TYR A 43 8.73 -22.62 -18.82
CA TYR A 43 8.65 -22.56 -20.28
C TYR A 43 9.53 -21.44 -20.86
N GLY A 44 9.48 -20.24 -20.28
CA GLY A 44 10.31 -19.12 -20.71
C GLY A 44 11.82 -19.37 -20.53
N ILE A 45 12.24 -19.97 -19.41
CA ILE A 45 13.64 -20.39 -19.20
C ILE A 45 14.09 -21.38 -20.29
N ARG A 46 13.26 -22.36 -20.63
CA ARG A 46 13.57 -23.35 -21.67
C ARG A 46 13.74 -22.71 -23.05
N ASN A 47 12.81 -21.83 -23.43
CA ASN A 47 12.88 -21.11 -24.71
C ASN A 47 14.14 -20.23 -24.81
N LEU A 48 14.49 -19.52 -23.74
CA LEU A 48 15.68 -18.67 -23.71
C LEU A 48 16.99 -19.46 -23.75
N LEU A 49 16.97 -20.72 -23.29
CA LEU A 49 18.07 -21.66 -23.43
C LEU A 49 18.06 -22.43 -24.76
N GLY A 50 17.03 -22.28 -25.58
CA GLY A 50 16.86 -22.99 -26.86
C GLY A 50 16.56 -24.49 -26.70
N LEU A 51 15.89 -24.88 -25.62
CA LEU A 51 15.58 -26.29 -25.31
C LEU A 51 14.21 -26.70 -25.85
N SER A 52 14.10 -27.90 -26.41
CA SER A 52 12.83 -28.56 -26.73
C SER A 52 12.14 -29.08 -25.46
N GLU A 53 10.83 -29.37 -25.47
CA GLU A 53 10.05 -29.77 -24.28
C GLU A 53 10.55 -31.04 -23.55
N ALA A 54 11.22 -31.96 -24.26
CA ALA A 54 11.71 -33.22 -23.68
C ALA A 54 13.12 -33.12 -23.07
N GLU A 55 13.87 -32.05 -23.32
CA GLU A 55 15.26 -31.94 -22.86
C GLU A 55 15.35 -31.49 -21.39
N PRO A 56 16.18 -32.10 -20.54
CA PRO A 56 16.36 -31.61 -19.18
C PRO A 56 17.01 -30.21 -19.16
N ILE A 57 16.65 -29.37 -18.20
CA ILE A 57 17.30 -28.06 -18.03
C ILE A 57 18.73 -28.27 -17.50
N PRO A 58 19.77 -27.75 -18.18
CA PRO A 58 21.17 -27.95 -17.79
C PRO A 58 21.53 -27.09 -16.57
N LYS A 59 21.41 -27.67 -15.37
CA LYS A 59 21.57 -26.96 -14.08
C LYS A 59 22.91 -26.26 -13.92
N GLU A 60 23.98 -26.84 -14.46
CA GLU A 60 25.34 -26.28 -14.46
C GLU A 60 25.50 -24.99 -15.28
N LYS A 61 24.54 -24.67 -16.16
CA LYS A 61 24.53 -23.43 -16.93
C LYS A 61 23.85 -22.28 -16.18
N ILE A 62 23.07 -22.56 -15.13
CA ILE A 62 22.25 -21.59 -14.41
C ILE A 62 22.90 -21.27 -13.05
N GLY A 63 23.28 -20.01 -12.86
CA GLY A 63 23.85 -19.54 -11.60
C GLY A 63 22.79 -19.16 -10.56
N ALA A 64 21.68 -18.58 -11.01
CA ALA A 64 20.58 -18.19 -10.14
C ALA A 64 19.25 -18.05 -10.90
N VAL A 65 18.16 -18.36 -10.21
CA VAL A 65 16.78 -17.99 -10.58
C VAL A 65 16.22 -17.18 -9.41
N LYS A 66 15.89 -15.92 -9.67
CA LYS A 66 15.32 -14.99 -8.68
C LYS A 66 13.88 -14.71 -9.10
N MET A 67 12.91 -14.94 -8.23
CA MET A 67 11.51 -14.87 -8.65
C MET A 67 10.57 -14.27 -7.62
N GLY A 68 9.59 -13.50 -8.10
CA GLY A 68 8.41 -13.09 -7.36
C GLY A 68 7.19 -13.81 -7.91
N THR A 69 6.18 -14.00 -7.06
CA THR A 69 5.00 -14.77 -7.46
C THR A 69 3.73 -14.21 -6.83
N THR A 70 2.67 -14.17 -7.63
CA THR A 70 1.32 -13.82 -7.19
C THR A 70 0.54 -15.03 -6.64
N VAL A 71 1.13 -16.23 -6.59
CA VAL A 71 0.45 -17.46 -6.15
C VAL A 71 -0.17 -17.33 -4.77
N ALA A 72 0.55 -16.79 -3.78
CA ALA A 72 0.00 -16.56 -2.44
C ALA A 72 -1.12 -15.51 -2.45
N THR A 73 -0.91 -14.39 -3.13
CA THR A 73 -1.90 -13.32 -3.25
C THR A 73 -3.19 -13.82 -3.90
N ASN A 74 -3.09 -14.58 -5.00
CA ASN A 74 -4.24 -15.15 -5.71
C ASN A 74 -4.95 -16.21 -4.86
N ALA A 75 -4.21 -17.11 -4.19
CA ALA A 75 -4.81 -18.09 -3.29
C ALA A 75 -5.56 -17.42 -2.13
N LEU A 76 -5.07 -16.28 -1.64
CA LEU A 76 -5.74 -15.48 -0.61
C LEU A 76 -7.02 -14.82 -1.15
N LEU A 77 -6.96 -14.20 -2.33
CA LEU A 77 -8.08 -13.51 -2.98
C LEU A 77 -9.19 -14.50 -3.40
N GLU A 78 -8.82 -15.65 -3.95
CA GLU A 78 -9.74 -16.68 -4.43
C GLU A 78 -10.22 -17.63 -3.32
N ARG A 79 -9.72 -17.47 -2.09
CA ARG A 79 -9.99 -18.38 -0.95
C ARG A 79 -9.64 -19.83 -1.26
N LYS A 80 -8.50 -20.05 -1.93
CA LYS A 80 -7.98 -21.37 -2.34
C LYS A 80 -6.71 -21.77 -1.58
N GLY A 81 -6.60 -21.46 -0.29
CA GLY A 81 -5.53 -21.95 0.57
C GLY A 81 -5.86 -23.29 1.23
N GLU A 82 -4.97 -23.73 2.12
CA GLU A 82 -5.09 -25.02 2.81
C GLU A 82 -6.06 -24.90 4.00
N PRO A 83 -7.04 -25.83 4.15
CA PRO A 83 -7.93 -25.85 5.30
C PRO A 83 -7.15 -25.84 6.63
N THR A 84 -7.41 -24.81 7.45
CA THR A 84 -6.61 -24.49 8.63
C THR A 84 -7.46 -24.56 9.91
N LEU A 85 -6.92 -25.22 10.92
CA LEU A 85 -7.44 -25.22 12.30
C LEU A 85 -6.81 -24.04 13.08
N LEU A 86 -7.59 -23.35 13.90
CA LEU A 86 -7.07 -22.37 14.88
C LEU A 86 -7.10 -22.95 16.29
N LEU A 87 -5.96 -22.96 16.98
CA LEU A 87 -5.89 -23.14 18.44
C LEU A 87 -5.71 -21.78 19.10
N ILE A 88 -6.58 -21.45 20.05
CA ILE A 88 -6.59 -20.16 20.75
C ILE A 88 -6.92 -20.35 22.22
N THR A 89 -6.49 -19.42 23.07
CA THR A 89 -6.82 -19.39 24.49
C THR A 89 -8.33 -19.47 24.72
N GLN A 90 -8.78 -20.28 25.68
CA GLN A 90 -10.19 -20.43 26.02
C GLN A 90 -10.89 -19.09 26.37
N GLY A 91 -12.12 -18.94 25.87
CA GLY A 91 -12.94 -17.74 25.99
C GLY A 91 -12.69 -16.72 24.87
N LEU A 92 -11.76 -17.00 23.95
CA LEU A 92 -11.38 -16.12 22.84
C LEU A 92 -11.63 -16.76 21.45
N GLY A 93 -12.42 -17.83 21.38
CA GLY A 93 -12.69 -18.55 20.12
C GLY A 93 -13.21 -17.68 18.97
N ASP A 94 -14.00 -16.66 19.28
CA ASP A 94 -14.56 -15.71 18.29
C ASP A 94 -13.70 -14.45 18.09
N LEU A 95 -12.56 -14.32 18.77
CA LEU A 95 -11.79 -13.07 18.82
C LEU A 95 -11.37 -12.59 17.43
N LEU A 96 -10.87 -13.47 16.56
CA LEU A 96 -10.45 -13.09 15.21
C LEU A 96 -11.64 -12.72 14.32
N ARG A 97 -12.81 -13.33 14.55
CA ARG A 97 -14.05 -12.95 13.88
C ARG A 97 -14.55 -11.57 14.30
N ILE A 98 -14.48 -11.27 15.60
CA ILE A 98 -14.87 -9.96 16.16
C ILE A 98 -13.90 -8.86 15.71
N GLY A 99 -12.60 -9.16 15.68
CA GLY A 99 -11.59 -8.19 15.26
C GLY A 99 -11.49 -6.99 16.20
N TYR A 100 -11.56 -5.79 15.61
CA TYR A 100 -11.55 -4.50 16.31
C TYR A 100 -12.95 -3.88 16.45
N GLN A 101 -14.01 -4.65 16.20
CA GLN A 101 -15.41 -4.20 16.24
C GLN A 101 -15.75 -3.06 15.26
N ASN A 102 -14.90 -2.82 14.26
CA ASN A 102 -15.12 -1.85 13.20
C ASN A 102 -15.96 -2.45 12.06
N ARG A 103 -16.74 -1.60 11.38
CA ARG A 103 -17.50 -2.00 10.18
C ARG A 103 -16.64 -1.78 8.93
N PRO A 104 -16.53 -2.76 8.01
CA PRO A 104 -15.79 -2.57 6.76
C PRO A 104 -16.37 -1.43 5.90
N ARG A 105 -17.70 -1.36 5.80
CA ARG A 105 -18.44 -0.27 5.15
C ARG A 105 -19.49 0.27 6.12
N LEU A 106 -19.20 1.43 6.69
CA LEU A 106 -19.94 1.98 7.82
C LEU A 106 -21.43 2.24 7.52
N PHE A 107 -21.73 2.62 6.27
CA PHE A 107 -23.08 2.99 5.80
C PHE A 107 -23.90 1.81 5.26
N ASP A 108 -23.32 0.61 5.17
CA ASP A 108 -24.06 -0.56 4.68
C ASP A 108 -25.12 -0.98 5.71
N LEU A 109 -26.39 -1.01 5.29
CA LEU A 109 -27.49 -1.53 6.11
C LEU A 109 -27.37 -3.04 6.36
N ASN A 110 -26.82 -3.77 5.37
CA ASN A 110 -26.56 -5.21 5.45
C ASN A 110 -25.05 -5.45 5.60
N ILE A 111 -24.58 -5.51 6.84
CA ILE A 111 -23.15 -5.64 7.15
C ILE A 111 -22.64 -7.00 6.67
N GLN A 112 -21.71 -6.98 5.73
CA GLN A 112 -20.98 -8.16 5.29
C GLN A 112 -19.62 -8.18 5.97
N LEU A 113 -19.39 -9.17 6.84
CA LEU A 113 -18.08 -9.38 7.45
C LEU A 113 -17.15 -10.12 6.49
N PRO A 114 -15.84 -9.87 6.53
CA PRO A 114 -14.88 -10.67 5.79
C PRO A 114 -15.00 -12.15 6.16
N GLU A 115 -14.83 -13.00 5.15
CA GLU A 115 -14.76 -14.44 5.35
C GLU A 115 -13.49 -14.83 6.13
N LEU A 116 -13.64 -15.77 7.05
CA LEU A 116 -12.54 -16.28 7.87
C LEU A 116 -11.70 -17.28 7.07
N LEU A 117 -10.38 -17.26 7.27
CA LEU A 117 -9.47 -18.20 6.62
C LEU A 117 -9.40 -19.57 7.31
N TYR A 118 -9.62 -19.61 8.62
CA TYR A 118 -9.66 -20.87 9.38
C TYR A 118 -11.07 -21.48 9.29
N GLY A 119 -11.12 -22.82 9.28
CA GLY A 119 -12.40 -23.55 9.21
C GLY A 119 -12.99 -23.90 10.56
N GLU A 120 -12.15 -24.31 11.52
CA GLU A 120 -12.55 -24.68 12.87
C GLU A 120 -11.64 -24.03 13.92
N VAL A 121 -12.20 -23.83 15.12
CA VAL A 121 -11.49 -23.30 16.29
C VAL A 121 -11.50 -24.34 17.40
N ALA A 122 -10.35 -24.55 18.01
CA ALA A 122 -10.20 -25.30 19.25
C ALA A 122 -9.70 -24.35 20.34
N GLU A 123 -10.55 -24.11 21.33
CA GLU A 123 -10.18 -23.37 22.52
C GLU A 123 -9.36 -24.25 23.47
N ILE A 124 -8.21 -23.75 23.91
CA ILE A 124 -7.29 -24.45 24.79
C ILE A 124 -7.37 -23.86 26.20
N GLU A 125 -7.55 -24.73 27.18
CA GLU A 125 -7.45 -24.39 28.60
C GLU A 125 -5.99 -24.07 28.94
N GLU A 126 -5.62 -22.80 28.79
CA GLU A 126 -4.38 -22.23 29.31
C GLU A 126 -4.53 -20.73 29.56
N ARG A 127 -3.69 -20.14 30.43
CA ARG A 127 -3.62 -18.69 30.59
C ARG A 127 -2.29 -18.27 31.21
N ILE A 128 -1.65 -17.30 30.57
CA ILE A 128 -0.48 -16.59 31.10
C ILE A 128 -0.87 -15.13 31.27
N ALA A 129 -0.44 -14.48 32.36
CA ALA A 129 -0.66 -13.06 32.61
C ALA A 129 0.36 -12.18 31.85
N ALA A 130 0.12 -10.87 31.80
CA ALA A 130 0.99 -9.92 31.09
C ALA A 130 2.42 -9.84 31.65
N ASP A 131 2.61 -10.21 32.92
CA ASP A 131 3.89 -10.28 33.63
C ASP A 131 4.56 -11.67 33.57
N GLY A 132 3.89 -12.66 32.96
CA GLY A 132 4.39 -14.02 32.78
C GLY A 132 3.93 -15.03 33.82
N GLN A 133 3.12 -14.62 34.80
CA GLN A 133 2.54 -15.58 35.75
C GLN A 133 1.64 -16.57 35.00
N VAL A 134 1.86 -17.87 35.20
CA VAL A 134 0.96 -18.91 34.69
C VAL A 134 -0.27 -18.96 35.59
N LEU A 135 -1.40 -18.45 35.08
CA LEU A 135 -2.69 -18.46 35.78
C LEU A 135 -3.40 -19.82 35.60
N GLN A 136 -3.28 -20.41 34.41
CA GLN A 136 -3.81 -21.72 34.08
C GLN A 136 -2.77 -22.49 33.26
N PRO A 137 -2.26 -23.63 33.74
CA PRO A 137 -1.36 -24.50 32.97
C PRO A 137 -2.04 -25.02 31.69
N CYS A 138 -1.26 -25.24 30.63
CA CYS A 138 -1.79 -25.78 29.38
C CYS A 138 -2.35 -27.21 29.55
N ASN A 139 -3.62 -27.42 29.20
CA ASN A 139 -4.26 -28.73 29.23
C ASN A 139 -3.84 -29.61 28.04
N ILE A 140 -2.80 -30.42 28.26
CA ILE A 140 -2.22 -31.32 27.25
C ILE A 140 -3.20 -32.37 26.74
N ALA A 141 -4.06 -32.91 27.60
CA ALA A 141 -4.99 -33.96 27.23
C ALA A 141 -6.07 -33.43 26.28
N GLN A 142 -6.65 -32.28 26.62
CA GLN A 142 -7.61 -31.57 25.77
C GLN A 142 -6.99 -31.21 24.41
N ALA A 143 -5.79 -30.63 24.41
CA ALA A 143 -5.10 -30.25 23.17
C ALA A 143 -4.87 -31.46 22.25
N LYS A 144 -4.43 -32.60 22.78
CA LYS A 144 -4.25 -33.83 21.99
C LYS A 144 -5.56 -34.32 21.39
N GLN A 145 -6.64 -34.30 22.15
CA GLN A 145 -7.96 -34.70 21.67
C GLN A 145 -8.46 -33.79 20.54
N ALA A 146 -8.33 -32.47 20.71
CA ALA A 146 -8.72 -31.48 19.71
C ALA A 146 -7.92 -31.66 18.39
N LEU A 147 -6.59 -31.80 18.49
CA LEU A 147 -5.72 -32.02 17.34
C LEU A 147 -6.05 -33.33 16.62
N ALA A 148 -6.28 -34.43 17.36
CA ALA A 148 -6.64 -35.71 16.77
C ALA A 148 -8.01 -35.65 16.05
N ALA A 149 -8.99 -34.99 16.66
CA ALA A 149 -10.31 -34.81 16.07
C ALA A 149 -10.24 -33.98 14.77
N ALA A 150 -9.51 -32.87 14.78
CA ALA A 150 -9.32 -32.05 13.59
C ALA A 150 -8.54 -32.81 12.49
N PHE A 151 -7.49 -33.54 12.85
CA PHE A 151 -6.75 -34.35 11.89
C PHE A 151 -7.63 -35.40 11.22
N ALA A 152 -8.53 -36.04 11.98
CA ALA A 152 -9.50 -37.01 11.47
C ALA A 152 -10.53 -36.37 10.51
N LYS A 153 -10.86 -35.08 10.68
CA LYS A 153 -11.71 -34.31 9.75
C LYS A 153 -10.98 -33.87 8.48
N GLY A 154 -9.66 -34.10 8.38
CA GLY A 154 -8.86 -33.80 7.18
C GLY A 154 -7.97 -32.57 7.31
N TYR A 155 -7.97 -31.86 8.44
CA TYR A 155 -7.04 -30.73 8.64
C TYR A 155 -5.59 -31.22 8.64
N ARG A 156 -4.74 -30.52 7.89
CA ARG A 156 -3.28 -30.75 7.82
C ARG A 156 -2.47 -29.51 8.16
N SER A 157 -3.13 -28.36 8.23
CA SER A 157 -2.57 -27.09 8.65
C SER A 157 -3.19 -26.59 9.96
N VAL A 158 -2.38 -26.02 10.83
CA VAL A 158 -2.83 -25.46 12.12
C VAL A 158 -2.09 -24.16 12.45
N ALA A 159 -2.85 -23.15 12.87
CA ALA A 159 -2.36 -21.92 13.47
C ALA A 159 -2.60 -21.96 14.99
N ILE A 160 -1.61 -21.52 15.77
CA ILE A 160 -1.68 -21.52 17.24
C ILE A 160 -1.40 -20.10 17.73
N ALA A 161 -2.39 -19.45 18.34
CA ALA A 161 -2.30 -18.06 18.79
C ALA A 161 -2.84 -17.91 20.22
N LEU A 162 -1.95 -17.85 21.21
CA LEU A 162 -2.32 -17.74 22.62
C LEU A 162 -2.10 -16.34 23.17
N MET A 163 -2.82 -15.97 24.23
CA MET A 163 -2.64 -14.69 24.90
C MET A 163 -1.22 -14.56 25.49
N HIS A 164 -0.59 -13.40 25.30
CA HIS A 164 0.77 -13.08 25.76
C HIS A 164 1.92 -13.99 25.26
N SER A 165 1.66 -14.87 24.29
CA SER A 165 2.69 -15.78 23.74
C SER A 165 3.85 -15.07 23.06
N TYR A 166 3.64 -13.85 22.53
CA TYR A 166 4.69 -12.98 21.98
C TYR A 166 5.85 -12.75 22.97
N ARG A 167 5.58 -12.83 24.28
CA ARG A 167 6.57 -12.68 25.34
C ARG A 167 6.86 -13.99 26.08
N TYR A 168 5.83 -14.83 26.27
CA TYR A 168 5.91 -16.08 27.03
C TYR A 168 5.48 -17.27 26.15
N PRO A 169 6.35 -17.75 25.25
CA PRO A 169 5.95 -18.68 24.18
C PRO A 169 5.82 -20.14 24.61
N ALA A 170 6.02 -20.46 25.89
CA ALA A 170 6.16 -21.84 26.36
C ALA A 170 4.96 -22.73 25.99
N HIS A 171 3.73 -22.26 26.19
CA HIS A 171 2.52 -23.02 25.86
C HIS A 171 2.35 -23.22 24.35
N GLU A 172 2.61 -22.21 23.51
CA GLU A 172 2.55 -22.37 22.05
C GLU A 172 3.55 -23.42 21.55
N LYS A 173 4.78 -23.43 22.10
CA LYS A 173 5.80 -24.43 21.73
C LYS A 173 5.37 -25.86 22.08
N ILE A 174 4.72 -26.03 23.23
CA ILE A 174 4.16 -27.32 23.64
C ILE A 174 3.09 -27.77 22.65
N LEU A 175 2.11 -26.91 22.34
CA LEU A 175 1.04 -27.21 21.38
C LEU A 175 1.58 -27.49 19.98
N GLY A 176 2.58 -26.74 19.52
CA GLY A 176 3.25 -26.98 18.23
C GLY A 176 3.90 -28.36 18.16
N ASN A 177 4.55 -28.81 19.24
CA ASN A 177 5.10 -30.16 19.30
C ASN A 177 4.02 -31.24 19.28
N LEU A 178 2.89 -31.01 19.97
CA LEU A 178 1.75 -31.93 19.95
C LEU A 178 1.11 -32.01 18.55
N ALA A 179 0.96 -30.88 17.86
CA ALA A 179 0.45 -30.85 16.49
C ALA A 179 1.35 -31.63 15.53
N ARG A 180 2.69 -31.50 15.68
CA ARG A 180 3.66 -32.27 14.90
C ARG A 180 3.53 -33.77 15.16
N GLN A 181 3.36 -34.18 16.42
CA GLN A 181 3.14 -35.57 16.79
C GLN A 181 1.80 -36.12 16.25
N ALA A 182 0.78 -35.29 16.13
CA ALA A 182 -0.51 -35.64 15.54
C ALA A 182 -0.47 -35.76 13.99
N GLY A 183 0.62 -35.33 13.35
CA GLY A 183 0.84 -35.48 11.91
C GLY A 183 0.53 -34.25 11.06
N PHE A 184 0.28 -33.08 11.66
CA PHE A 184 0.09 -31.83 10.92
C PHE A 184 1.36 -31.49 10.12
N SER A 185 1.20 -31.21 8.82
CA SER A 185 2.31 -30.92 7.91
C SER A 185 2.68 -29.44 7.87
N GLN A 186 1.77 -28.56 8.28
CA GLN A 186 2.00 -27.14 8.49
C GLN A 186 1.52 -26.70 9.87
N ILE A 187 2.41 -26.02 10.61
CA ILE A 187 2.16 -25.54 11.97
C ILE A 187 2.74 -24.13 12.04
N SER A 188 1.88 -23.14 12.27
CA SER A 188 2.29 -21.74 12.42
C SER A 188 2.05 -21.29 13.86
N LEU A 189 3.13 -20.96 14.57
CA LEU A 189 3.07 -20.44 15.94
C LEU A 189 3.05 -18.92 15.90
N SER A 190 2.10 -18.31 16.58
CA SER A 190 1.90 -16.86 16.47
C SER A 190 3.06 -16.05 17.02
N HIS A 191 3.77 -16.54 18.04
CA HIS A 191 4.97 -15.88 18.57
C HIS A 191 6.18 -15.96 17.63
N GLU A 192 6.20 -16.88 16.66
CA GLU A 192 7.24 -16.97 15.63
C GLU A 192 6.82 -16.16 14.40
N ALA A 193 5.54 -16.24 14.03
CA ALA A 193 5.01 -15.57 12.85
C ALA A 193 4.90 -14.05 13.00
N SER A 194 4.56 -13.56 14.20
CA SER A 194 4.51 -12.13 14.52
C SER A 194 4.76 -11.94 16.03
N PRO A 195 6.01 -11.70 16.47
CA PRO A 195 6.40 -11.64 17.88
C PRO A 195 5.98 -10.33 18.60
N LEU A 196 4.77 -9.84 18.33
CA LEU A 196 4.27 -8.53 18.75
C LEU A 196 2.96 -8.64 19.55
N ILE A 197 2.67 -7.62 20.36
CA ILE A 197 1.69 -7.72 21.47
C ILE A 197 0.23 -8.00 21.05
N LYS A 198 -0.24 -7.41 19.95
CA LYS A 198 -1.66 -7.41 19.55
C LYS A 198 -2.13 -8.79 19.08
N LEU A 199 -2.96 -9.46 19.90
CA LEU A 199 -3.41 -10.84 19.62
C LEU A 199 -4.27 -10.97 18.35
N VAL A 200 -5.13 -10.00 18.02
CA VAL A 200 -5.95 -10.05 16.80
C VAL A 200 -5.06 -10.11 15.55
N SER A 201 -4.23 -9.08 15.33
CA SER A 201 -3.34 -9.05 14.16
C SER A 201 -2.30 -10.19 14.18
N ARG A 202 -1.77 -10.55 15.35
CA ARG A 202 -0.82 -11.68 15.49
C ARG A 202 -1.48 -13.01 15.14
N GLY A 203 -2.70 -13.24 15.61
CA GLY A 203 -3.49 -14.43 15.34
C GLY A 203 -3.86 -14.54 13.87
N ASP A 204 -4.36 -13.47 13.25
CA ASP A 204 -4.65 -13.44 11.82
C ASP A 204 -3.39 -13.72 10.98
N THR A 205 -2.23 -13.18 11.37
CA THR A 205 -0.94 -13.46 10.69
C THR A 205 -0.55 -14.93 10.75
N ALA A 206 -0.71 -15.56 11.92
CA ALA A 206 -0.46 -16.99 12.08
C ALA A 206 -1.41 -17.84 11.23
N VAL A 207 -2.68 -17.44 11.12
CA VAL A 207 -3.67 -18.09 10.25
C VAL A 207 -3.30 -17.92 8.79
N VAL A 208 -2.97 -16.71 8.33
CA VAL A 208 -2.52 -16.45 6.95
C VAL A 208 -1.33 -17.31 6.59
N ASP A 209 -0.33 -17.38 7.46
CA ASP A 209 0.86 -18.19 7.24
C ASP A 209 0.52 -19.69 7.12
N ALA A 210 -0.29 -20.22 8.04
CA ALA A 210 -0.74 -21.61 8.01
C ALA A 210 -1.57 -21.93 6.75
N TYR A 211 -2.39 -20.98 6.31
CA TYR A 211 -3.28 -21.12 5.15
C TYR A 211 -2.50 -21.11 3.82
N LEU A 212 -1.47 -20.27 3.68
CA LEU A 212 -0.76 -20.05 2.42
C LEU A 212 0.54 -20.84 2.26
N SER A 213 1.27 -21.11 3.34
CA SER A 213 2.56 -21.82 3.28
C SER A 213 2.51 -23.16 2.52
N PRO A 214 1.48 -24.02 2.67
CA PRO A 214 1.40 -25.27 1.92
C PRO A 214 1.30 -25.07 0.40
N ILE A 215 0.54 -24.06 -0.05
CA ILE A 215 0.36 -23.72 -1.47
C ILE A 215 1.70 -23.28 -2.06
N LEU A 216 2.40 -22.39 -1.37
CA LEU A 216 3.70 -21.90 -1.81
C LEU A 216 4.75 -23.01 -1.86
N ARG A 217 4.83 -23.86 -0.84
CA ARG A 217 5.79 -24.97 -0.83
C ARG A 217 5.58 -25.94 -1.99
N ARG A 218 4.33 -26.17 -2.42
CA ARG A 218 4.03 -26.97 -3.63
C ARG A 218 4.63 -26.31 -4.87
N TYR A 219 4.41 -25.00 -5.05
CA TYR A 219 4.95 -24.24 -6.18
C TYR A 219 6.48 -24.17 -6.19
N VAL A 220 7.09 -23.84 -5.04
CA VAL A 220 8.54 -23.86 -4.86
C VAL A 220 9.13 -25.22 -5.24
N ARG A 221 8.50 -26.31 -4.80
CA ARG A 221 8.95 -27.67 -5.13
C ARG A 221 8.82 -27.98 -6.62
N GLN A 222 7.74 -27.56 -7.27
CA GLN A 222 7.57 -27.72 -8.72
C GLN A 222 8.73 -27.05 -9.49
N VAL A 223 9.02 -25.78 -9.17
CA VAL A 223 10.12 -25.03 -9.80
C VAL A 223 11.48 -25.64 -9.46
N SER A 224 11.71 -25.98 -8.19
CA SER A 224 12.94 -26.63 -7.73
C SER A 224 13.20 -27.96 -8.45
N ASN A 225 12.16 -28.77 -8.64
CA ASN A 225 12.27 -30.05 -9.36
C ASN A 225 12.56 -29.82 -10.84
N ALA A 226 11.88 -28.88 -11.48
CA ALA A 226 12.10 -28.56 -12.89
C ALA A 226 13.53 -28.03 -13.16
N LEU A 227 14.12 -27.31 -12.20
CA LEU A 227 15.48 -26.79 -12.26
C LEU A 227 16.55 -27.79 -11.78
N GLY A 228 16.15 -28.95 -11.24
CA GLY A 228 17.06 -29.91 -10.62
C GLY A 228 17.79 -29.36 -9.38
N ALA A 229 17.19 -28.39 -8.70
CA ALA A 229 17.81 -27.63 -7.60
C ALA A 229 17.86 -28.41 -6.26
N ALA A 230 17.19 -29.56 -6.16
CA ALA A 230 17.16 -30.41 -4.96
C ALA A 230 18.36 -31.37 -4.83
N GLU A 231 19.32 -31.36 -5.79
CA GLU A 231 20.40 -32.35 -5.89
C GLU A 231 21.81 -31.72 -5.85
N GLN A 232 22.47 -31.77 -4.68
CA GLN A 232 23.93 -31.57 -4.46
C GLN A 232 24.57 -30.21 -4.88
N GLU A 233 25.84 -30.01 -4.50
CA GLU A 233 26.69 -28.79 -4.50
C GLU A 233 26.81 -27.96 -5.80
N LYS A 234 26.11 -28.32 -6.89
CA LYS A 234 26.10 -27.59 -8.18
C LYS A 234 24.68 -27.28 -8.68
N SER A 235 23.79 -26.97 -7.76
CA SER A 235 22.40 -26.61 -8.06
C SER A 235 22.24 -25.09 -8.26
N PRO A 236 21.30 -24.63 -9.10
CA PRO A 236 21.03 -23.20 -9.28
C PRO A 236 20.51 -22.62 -7.98
N ARG A 237 20.94 -21.40 -7.62
CA ARG A 237 20.36 -20.68 -6.48
C ARG A 237 18.94 -20.26 -6.80
N LEU A 238 17.95 -20.86 -6.15
CA LEU A 238 16.54 -20.51 -6.30
C LEU A 238 16.14 -19.57 -5.16
N MET A 239 15.89 -18.30 -5.51
CA MET A 239 15.61 -17.23 -4.56
C MET A 239 14.22 -16.66 -4.81
N PHE A 240 13.49 -16.38 -3.74
CA PHE A 240 12.17 -15.77 -3.80
C PHE A 240 12.18 -14.34 -3.25
N MET A 241 11.49 -13.44 -3.93
CA MET A 241 11.22 -12.09 -3.44
C MET A 241 10.21 -12.17 -2.30
N ARG A 242 10.52 -11.47 -1.19
CA ARG A 242 9.58 -11.28 -0.08
C ARG A 242 8.90 -9.92 -0.15
N SER A 243 7.77 -9.78 0.53
CA SER A 243 7.00 -8.54 0.64
C SER A 243 7.82 -7.34 1.16
N ASN A 244 8.90 -7.60 1.91
CA ASN A 244 9.79 -6.55 2.44
C ASN A 244 10.84 -6.02 1.43
N GLY A 245 10.84 -6.52 0.19
CA GLY A 245 11.79 -6.12 -0.87
C GLY A 245 13.14 -6.83 -0.83
N GLY A 246 13.30 -7.83 0.03
CA GLY A 246 14.49 -8.67 0.08
C GLY A 246 14.26 -10.04 -0.53
N LEU A 247 15.31 -10.58 -1.14
CA LEU A 247 15.34 -11.98 -1.54
C LEU A 247 15.56 -12.89 -0.31
N THR A 248 15.08 -14.12 -0.41
CA THR A 248 15.41 -15.21 0.49
C THR A 248 15.54 -16.52 -0.28
N ASP A 249 16.32 -17.47 0.24
CA ASP A 249 16.36 -18.83 -0.28
C ASP A 249 14.98 -19.49 -0.23
N ALA A 250 14.67 -20.30 -1.24
CA ALA A 250 13.39 -20.98 -1.38
C ALA A 250 12.97 -21.83 -0.16
N SER A 251 13.93 -22.36 0.60
CA SER A 251 13.67 -23.14 1.82
C SER A 251 13.20 -22.30 3.01
N LEU A 252 13.49 -20.99 3.00
CA LEU A 252 13.12 -20.02 4.04
C LEU A 252 11.89 -19.19 3.67
N PHE A 253 11.26 -19.48 2.52
CA PHE A 253 10.13 -18.70 2.02
C PHE A 253 8.80 -19.16 2.63
N GLU A 254 8.19 -18.28 3.43
CA GLU A 254 6.94 -18.55 4.17
C GLU A 254 5.72 -17.87 3.53
N GLY A 255 4.54 -18.39 3.85
CA GLY A 255 3.22 -17.94 3.37
C GLY A 255 3.00 -16.44 3.49
N ARG A 256 3.25 -15.91 4.69
CA ARG A 256 3.04 -14.50 5.01
C ARG A 256 3.97 -13.55 4.25
N ASP A 257 5.16 -14.01 3.86
CA ASP A 257 6.20 -13.19 3.23
C ASP A 257 6.05 -13.12 1.70
N ALA A 258 5.12 -13.87 1.12
CA ALA A 258 4.94 -13.96 -0.34
C ALA A 258 3.89 -12.98 -0.89
N ILE A 259 3.04 -12.44 -0.02
CA ILE A 259 1.92 -11.57 -0.40
C ILE A 259 2.49 -10.25 -0.96
N LEU A 260 2.06 -9.85 -2.15
CA LEU A 260 2.57 -8.65 -2.86
C LEU A 260 4.10 -8.69 -3.14
N SER A 261 4.70 -9.88 -3.24
CA SER A 261 6.13 -10.03 -3.59
C SER A 261 6.50 -9.53 -5.00
N GLY A 262 5.57 -9.62 -5.96
CA GLY A 262 5.76 -9.11 -7.34
C GLY A 262 5.99 -7.59 -7.37
N PRO A 263 5.01 -6.78 -6.93
CA PRO A 263 5.14 -5.33 -6.81
C PRO A 263 6.37 -4.89 -5.99
N ALA A 264 6.74 -5.68 -4.98
CA ALA A 264 7.96 -5.42 -4.21
C ALA A 264 9.23 -5.42 -5.08
N GLY A 265 9.33 -6.33 -6.05
CA GLY A 265 10.38 -6.30 -7.06
C GLY A 265 10.40 -5.00 -7.86
N GLY A 266 9.23 -4.47 -8.22
CA GLY A 266 9.07 -3.20 -8.92
C GLY A 266 9.65 -2.02 -8.13
N VAL A 267 9.35 -1.93 -6.84
CA VAL A 267 9.90 -0.90 -5.94
C VAL A 267 11.43 -0.99 -5.85
N VAL A 268 11.99 -2.21 -5.75
CA VAL A 268 13.45 -2.38 -5.75
C VAL A 268 14.04 -1.93 -7.09
N GLY A 269 13.45 -2.32 -8.21
CA GLY A 269 13.89 -1.94 -9.55
C GLY A 269 13.87 -0.42 -9.74
N MET A 270 12.77 0.21 -9.32
CA MET A 270 12.58 1.66 -9.29
C MET A 270 13.71 2.38 -8.54
N VAL A 271 14.00 1.95 -7.31
CA VAL A 271 15.01 2.59 -6.45
C VAL A 271 16.41 2.38 -7.01
N ARG A 272 16.76 1.14 -7.36
CA ARG A 272 18.12 0.80 -7.80
C ARG A 272 18.46 1.48 -9.12
N THR A 273 17.53 1.51 -10.07
CA THR A 273 17.78 2.13 -11.37
C THR A 273 17.85 3.66 -11.29
N ALA A 274 17.01 4.29 -10.48
CA ALA A 274 17.04 5.74 -10.33
C ALA A 274 18.24 6.23 -9.48
N ALA A 275 18.64 5.45 -8.47
CA ALA A 275 19.80 5.77 -7.63
C ALA A 275 21.12 5.78 -8.41
N GLU A 276 21.26 4.96 -9.47
CA GLU A 276 22.42 5.00 -10.38
C GLU A 276 22.61 6.36 -11.06
N LEU A 277 21.53 7.13 -11.23
CA LEU A 277 21.54 8.49 -11.76
C LEU A 277 21.45 9.58 -10.69
N GLY A 278 21.55 9.22 -9.40
CA GLY A 278 21.55 10.16 -8.29
C GLY A 278 20.17 10.63 -7.84
N TYR A 279 19.08 9.96 -8.23
CA TYR A 279 17.74 10.26 -7.73
C TYR A 279 17.43 9.41 -6.48
N ASP A 280 17.26 10.06 -5.34
CA ASP A 280 17.04 9.43 -4.02
C ASP A 280 15.66 9.72 -3.40
N LYS A 281 14.88 10.60 -4.04
CA LYS A 281 13.50 10.96 -3.69
C LYS A 281 12.56 10.62 -4.84
N LEU A 282 11.84 9.52 -4.69
CA LEU A 282 11.03 8.92 -5.74
C LEU A 282 9.58 8.72 -5.30
N ILE A 283 8.67 8.97 -6.23
CA ILE A 283 7.30 8.45 -6.20
C ILE A 283 7.20 7.36 -7.25
N GLY A 284 6.91 6.14 -6.83
CA GLY A 284 6.68 5.03 -7.76
C GLY A 284 5.28 5.07 -8.34
N PHE A 285 5.20 4.84 -9.64
CA PHE A 285 3.96 4.76 -10.40
C PHE A 285 4.04 3.57 -11.36
N ASP A 286 3.54 2.42 -10.89
CA ASP A 286 3.45 1.19 -11.67
C ASP A 286 2.03 1.01 -12.18
N MET A 287 1.77 1.30 -13.45
CA MET A 287 0.43 1.13 -14.01
C MET A 287 0.39 -0.05 -14.97
N GLY A 288 -0.44 -1.04 -14.62
CA GLY A 288 -0.72 -2.21 -15.42
C GLY A 288 -2.08 -2.14 -16.12
N GLY A 289 -2.56 -3.32 -16.53
CA GLY A 289 -3.89 -3.46 -17.15
C GLY A 289 -5.04 -3.37 -16.15
N THR A 290 -4.86 -3.72 -14.89
CA THR A 290 -5.97 -3.83 -13.93
C THR A 290 -5.92 -2.74 -12.85
N SER A 291 -4.72 -2.41 -12.40
CA SER A 291 -4.47 -1.53 -11.26
C SER A 291 -3.24 -0.66 -11.48
N THR A 292 -3.05 0.30 -10.58
CA THR A 292 -1.81 1.05 -10.42
C THR A 292 -1.27 0.83 -9.01
N ASP A 293 -0.01 0.44 -8.88
CA ASP A 293 0.69 0.38 -7.60
C ASP A 293 1.54 1.64 -7.41
N VAL A 294 1.33 2.32 -6.27
CA VAL A 294 2.07 3.54 -5.92
C VAL A 294 2.88 3.33 -4.65
N CYS A 295 4.09 3.88 -4.61
CA CYS A 295 4.97 3.82 -3.45
C CYS A 295 5.79 5.10 -3.28
N HIS A 296 6.35 5.30 -2.09
CA HIS A 296 7.21 6.43 -1.77
C HIS A 296 8.59 5.93 -1.36
N TYR A 297 9.64 6.64 -1.77
CA TYR A 297 11.02 6.39 -1.36
C TYR A 297 11.76 7.70 -1.14
N ALA A 298 12.42 7.83 0.00
CA ALA A 298 13.26 8.98 0.35
C ALA A 298 14.50 8.50 1.11
N GLY A 299 15.42 7.85 0.39
CA GLY A 299 16.64 7.26 0.95
C GLY A 299 16.47 5.90 1.63
N GLU A 300 15.26 5.53 2.05
CA GLU A 300 14.94 4.21 2.62
C GLU A 300 13.61 3.66 2.09
N PHE A 301 13.50 2.32 2.05
CA PHE A 301 12.25 1.65 1.68
C PHE A 301 11.22 1.81 2.79
N GLU A 302 10.10 2.45 2.50
CA GLU A 302 9.01 2.53 3.45
C GLU A 302 8.32 1.18 3.63
N ARG A 303 7.96 0.87 4.87
CA ARG A 303 7.28 -0.37 5.23
C ARG A 303 6.01 -0.11 6.00
N SER A 304 4.99 -0.92 5.72
CA SER A 304 3.87 -1.08 6.62
C SER A 304 4.06 -2.34 7.45
N PHE A 305 3.79 -2.23 8.75
CA PHE A 305 3.88 -3.36 9.68
C PHE A 305 2.51 -4.00 9.91
N GLU A 306 1.41 -3.25 9.74
CA GLU A 306 0.05 -3.76 9.78
C GLU A 306 -0.60 -3.48 8.41
N THR A 307 -1.12 -4.51 7.76
CA THR A 307 -1.77 -4.42 6.45
C THR A 307 -3.04 -5.25 6.42
N GLU A 308 -3.97 -4.88 5.55
CA GLU A 308 -5.17 -5.66 5.28
C GLU A 308 -5.17 -6.02 3.79
N VAL A 309 -5.25 -7.31 3.48
CA VAL A 309 -5.31 -7.81 2.10
C VAL A 309 -6.51 -8.75 2.00
N ALA A 310 -7.41 -8.47 1.07
CA ALA A 310 -8.65 -9.24 0.87
C ALA A 310 -9.52 -9.37 2.15
N GLY A 311 -9.59 -8.31 2.96
CA GLY A 311 -10.32 -8.32 4.24
C GLY A 311 -9.61 -9.06 5.38
N VAL A 312 -8.39 -9.57 5.14
CA VAL A 312 -7.60 -10.30 6.14
C VAL A 312 -6.49 -9.40 6.65
N ARG A 313 -6.49 -9.18 7.96
CA ARG A 313 -5.49 -8.37 8.66
C ARG A 313 -4.23 -9.19 8.84
N MET A 314 -3.07 -8.58 8.70
CA MET A 314 -1.82 -9.24 9.03
C MET A 314 -0.76 -8.25 9.46
N ARG A 315 0.22 -8.77 10.20
CA ARG A 315 1.32 -8.04 10.77
C ARG A 315 2.64 -8.66 10.31
N ALA A 316 3.03 -8.31 9.09
CA ALA A 316 4.30 -8.69 8.48
C ALA A 316 4.93 -7.44 7.84
N PRO A 317 6.26 -7.28 7.90
CA PRO A 317 6.94 -6.15 7.27
C PRO A 317 6.77 -6.24 5.75
N MET A 318 5.99 -5.34 5.17
CA MET A 318 5.80 -5.24 3.72
C MET A 318 6.22 -3.87 3.25
N MET A 319 6.76 -3.77 2.03
CA MET A 319 6.93 -2.46 1.43
C MET A 319 5.57 -1.77 1.32
N SER A 320 5.57 -0.47 1.65
CA SER A 320 4.38 0.35 1.71
C SER A 320 3.91 0.68 0.29
N ILE A 321 3.25 -0.29 -0.33
CA ILE A 321 2.68 -0.21 -1.67
C ILE A 321 1.18 -0.02 -1.52
N HIS A 322 0.64 0.99 -2.17
CA HIS A 322 -0.80 1.23 -2.22
C HIS A 322 -1.31 0.96 -3.62
N THR A 323 -2.17 -0.05 -3.74
CA THR A 323 -2.81 -0.40 -5.01
C THR A 323 -4.07 0.44 -5.21
N VAL A 324 -4.22 0.98 -6.40
CA VAL A 324 -5.38 1.75 -6.86
C VAL A 324 -6.09 0.95 -7.91
N ALA A 325 -7.42 0.88 -7.82
CA ALA A 325 -8.29 0.28 -8.83
C ALA A 325 -8.43 1.19 -10.07
N ALA A 326 -7.29 1.58 -10.64
CA ALA A 326 -7.16 2.40 -11.83
C ALA A 326 -6.00 1.84 -12.66
N GLY A 327 -6.30 0.99 -13.65
CA GLY A 327 -5.37 0.53 -14.68
C GLY A 327 -5.94 0.76 -16.09
N GLY A 328 -5.25 0.26 -17.12
CA GLY A 328 -5.72 0.40 -18.51
C GLY A 328 -7.11 -0.19 -18.79
N GLY A 329 -7.49 -1.24 -18.07
CA GLY A 329 -8.77 -1.94 -18.18
C GLY A 329 -9.89 -1.38 -17.30
N SER A 330 -9.67 -0.27 -16.59
CA SER A 330 -10.71 0.33 -15.73
C SER A 330 -11.92 0.75 -16.56
N LEU A 331 -13.12 0.35 -16.13
CA LEU A 331 -14.35 0.59 -16.87
C LEU A 331 -14.71 2.08 -16.90
N LEU A 332 -15.22 2.55 -18.03
CA LEU A 332 -15.82 3.87 -18.17
C LEU A 332 -17.34 3.76 -17.99
N SER A 333 -17.92 4.60 -17.14
CA SER A 333 -19.38 4.60 -16.94
C SER A 333 -19.94 6.01 -16.76
N TYR A 334 -21.24 6.14 -17.05
CA TYR A 334 -22.02 7.33 -16.73
C TYR A 334 -23.20 6.91 -15.85
N ARG A 335 -23.20 7.33 -14.60
CA ARG A 335 -24.21 6.98 -13.59
C ARG A 335 -24.52 8.19 -12.72
N ASP A 336 -25.77 8.34 -12.30
CA ASP A 336 -26.22 9.44 -11.42
C ASP A 336 -25.86 10.85 -11.94
N GLY A 337 -25.85 11.02 -13.27
CA GLY A 337 -25.49 12.28 -13.92
C GLY A 337 -23.98 12.59 -13.97
N ARG A 338 -23.12 11.65 -13.57
CA ARG A 338 -21.66 11.83 -13.45
C ARG A 338 -20.89 10.83 -14.30
N MET A 339 -19.76 11.27 -14.86
CA MET A 339 -18.77 10.40 -15.49
C MET A 339 -17.90 9.75 -14.40
N GLN A 340 -17.65 8.45 -14.50
CA GLN A 340 -16.88 7.68 -13.52
C GLN A 340 -15.90 6.72 -14.22
N VAL A 341 -14.75 6.47 -13.60
CA VAL A 341 -13.74 5.49 -14.05
C VAL A 341 -13.42 4.52 -12.92
N GLY A 342 -13.54 3.22 -13.20
CA GLY A 342 -13.37 2.18 -12.19
C GLY A 342 -14.47 2.19 -11.11
N PRO A 343 -14.30 1.47 -9.99
CA PRO A 343 -13.14 0.62 -9.65
C PRO A 343 -13.15 -0.74 -10.39
N GLU A 344 -14.23 -1.07 -11.09
CA GLU A 344 -14.34 -2.29 -11.88
C GLU A 344 -13.32 -2.28 -13.04
N SER A 345 -12.78 -3.46 -13.37
CA SER A 345 -11.84 -3.65 -14.47
C SER A 345 -12.27 -4.76 -15.41
N ALA A 346 -12.02 -4.58 -16.71
CA ALA A 346 -12.29 -5.57 -17.75
C ALA A 346 -11.23 -6.69 -17.80
N GLY A 347 -10.13 -6.54 -17.05
CA GLY A 347 -9.00 -7.47 -17.04
C GLY A 347 -8.39 -7.69 -18.44
N ALA A 348 -7.95 -8.92 -18.72
CA ALA A 348 -7.49 -9.34 -20.05
C ALA A 348 -8.55 -10.14 -20.83
N ASN A 349 -9.60 -10.61 -20.15
CA ASN A 349 -10.70 -11.37 -20.75
C ASN A 349 -12.03 -11.02 -20.03
N PRO A 350 -13.01 -10.39 -20.70
CA PRO A 350 -13.01 -10.02 -22.12
C PRO A 350 -12.02 -8.90 -22.47
N GLY A 351 -11.53 -8.13 -21.49
CA GLY A 351 -10.58 -7.03 -21.70
C GLY A 351 -11.22 -5.76 -22.27
N PRO A 352 -10.42 -4.72 -22.60
CA PRO A 352 -10.87 -3.54 -23.34
C PRO A 352 -11.66 -3.86 -24.62
N ALA A 353 -12.54 -2.94 -25.04
CA ALA A 353 -13.31 -3.10 -26.27
C ALA A 353 -12.40 -3.32 -27.49
N ALA A 354 -11.24 -2.66 -27.52
CA ALA A 354 -10.22 -2.79 -28.56
C ALA A 354 -9.64 -4.22 -28.70
N TYR A 355 -9.82 -5.12 -27.70
CA TYR A 355 -9.26 -6.48 -27.72
C TYR A 355 -10.08 -7.49 -28.56
N ARG A 356 -11.17 -7.05 -29.21
CA ARG A 356 -11.99 -7.88 -30.11
C ARG A 356 -12.67 -9.09 -29.42
N ARG A 357 -13.00 -8.96 -28.13
CA ARG A 357 -13.67 -9.99 -27.31
C ARG A 357 -14.97 -9.49 -26.65
N ASP A 358 -15.60 -8.51 -27.28
CA ASP A 358 -16.82 -7.85 -26.79
C ASP A 358 -16.70 -7.20 -25.39
N GLY A 359 -15.50 -6.71 -25.07
CA GLY A 359 -15.22 -6.00 -23.82
C GLY A 359 -15.89 -4.62 -23.70
N PRO A 360 -16.08 -4.08 -22.49
CA PRO A 360 -16.63 -2.73 -22.26
C PRO A 360 -15.62 -1.63 -22.67
N LEU A 361 -16.06 -0.36 -22.67
CA LEU A 361 -15.13 0.77 -22.81
C LEU A 361 -14.26 0.92 -21.56
N THR A 362 -12.97 1.15 -21.77
CA THR A 362 -11.94 1.25 -20.73
C THR A 362 -10.97 2.41 -20.96
N VAL A 363 -10.07 2.67 -20.00
CA VAL A 363 -8.98 3.67 -20.12
C VAL A 363 -8.09 3.42 -21.35
N THR A 364 -7.76 2.16 -21.65
CA THR A 364 -7.02 1.76 -22.85
C THR A 364 -7.77 2.18 -24.12
N ASP A 365 -9.10 2.05 -24.14
CA ASP A 365 -9.92 2.45 -25.28
C ASP A 365 -9.90 3.98 -25.49
N CYS A 366 -9.82 4.79 -24.42
CA CYS A 366 -9.55 6.23 -24.55
C CYS A 366 -8.23 6.48 -25.27
N ASN A 367 -7.14 5.81 -24.86
CA ASN A 367 -5.83 6.01 -25.47
C ASN A 367 -5.78 5.55 -26.94
N VAL A 368 -6.52 4.50 -27.31
CA VAL A 368 -6.69 4.06 -28.70
C VAL A 368 -7.48 5.08 -29.53
N LEU A 369 -8.58 5.62 -28.98
CA LEU A 369 -9.39 6.63 -29.65
C LEU A 369 -8.58 7.90 -29.94
N LEU A 370 -7.91 8.40 -28.91
CA LEU A 370 -7.11 9.62 -28.93
C LEU A 370 -5.79 9.48 -29.70
N GLY A 371 -5.46 8.30 -30.23
CA GLY A 371 -4.22 8.07 -30.98
C GLY A 371 -2.95 8.10 -30.11
N LYS A 372 -3.10 8.03 -28.78
CA LYS A 372 -1.96 7.82 -27.87
C LYS A 372 -1.40 6.40 -28.03
N LEU A 373 -2.28 5.41 -28.20
CA LEU A 373 -1.91 4.06 -28.59
C LEU A 373 -2.15 3.83 -30.09
N GLN A 374 -1.09 3.42 -30.79
CA GLN A 374 -1.12 3.13 -32.21
C GLN A 374 -1.35 1.62 -32.43
N PRO A 375 -2.50 1.18 -33.02
CA PRO A 375 -2.84 -0.24 -33.12
C PRO A 375 -1.79 -1.14 -33.79
N HIS A 376 -1.04 -0.60 -34.76
CA HIS A 376 -0.03 -1.33 -35.51
C HIS A 376 1.31 -1.52 -34.76
N LEU A 377 1.53 -0.78 -33.67
CA LEU A 377 2.70 -0.94 -32.79
C LEU A 377 2.44 -1.90 -31.62
N PHE A 378 1.18 -2.25 -31.40
CA PHE A 378 0.80 -3.20 -30.37
C PHE A 378 0.94 -4.63 -30.90
N PRO A 379 1.37 -5.62 -30.09
CA PRO A 379 1.41 -7.02 -30.51
C PRO A 379 0.07 -7.49 -31.07
N ALA A 380 0.11 -8.14 -32.24
CA ALA A 380 -1.07 -8.68 -32.90
C ALA A 380 -1.48 -10.01 -32.24
N VAL A 381 -2.01 -9.93 -31.00
CA VAL A 381 -2.36 -11.09 -30.17
C VAL A 381 -3.87 -11.17 -29.87
N PHE A 382 -4.68 -10.41 -30.61
CA PHE A 382 -6.12 -10.30 -30.40
C PHE A 382 -6.93 -11.00 -31.47
N GLY A 383 -8.26 -11.03 -31.30
CA GLY A 383 -9.18 -11.73 -32.19
C GLY A 383 -9.24 -13.25 -31.94
N GLN A 384 -10.01 -13.95 -32.76
CA GLN A 384 -10.33 -15.37 -32.55
C GLN A 384 -9.11 -16.28 -32.71
N ASN A 385 -8.14 -15.90 -33.54
CA ASN A 385 -6.92 -16.67 -33.80
C ASN A 385 -5.67 -16.09 -33.10
N SER A 386 -5.83 -15.07 -32.24
CA SER A 386 -4.72 -14.38 -31.53
C SER A 386 -3.63 -13.82 -32.45
N ASP A 387 -4.02 -13.22 -33.59
CA ASP A 387 -3.14 -12.75 -34.66
C ASP A 387 -3.50 -11.33 -35.18
N GLN A 388 -4.43 -10.63 -34.52
CA GLN A 388 -4.94 -9.31 -34.97
C GLN A 388 -4.51 -8.16 -34.05
N PRO A 389 -4.39 -6.93 -34.59
CA PRO A 389 -4.11 -5.72 -33.81
C PRO A 389 -5.37 -5.20 -33.08
N LEU A 390 -5.18 -4.19 -32.23
CA LEU A 390 -6.25 -3.47 -31.54
C LEU A 390 -7.32 -2.93 -32.53
N ASP A 391 -8.59 -2.96 -32.13
CA ASP A 391 -9.71 -2.51 -32.96
C ASP A 391 -10.19 -1.09 -32.62
N LYS A 392 -9.66 -0.09 -33.33
CA LYS A 392 -10.10 1.30 -33.19
C LYS A 392 -11.56 1.53 -33.66
N ALA A 393 -12.06 0.74 -34.61
CA ALA A 393 -13.41 0.94 -35.16
C ALA A 393 -14.49 0.54 -34.14
N VAL A 394 -14.28 -0.54 -33.39
CA VAL A 394 -15.15 -0.94 -32.28
C VAL A 394 -15.18 0.13 -31.19
N VAL A 395 -14.01 0.69 -30.85
CA VAL A 395 -13.89 1.79 -29.87
C VAL A 395 -14.71 3.01 -30.31
N ASN A 396 -14.52 3.48 -31.55
CA ASN A 396 -15.29 4.60 -32.12
C ASN A 396 -16.81 4.39 -31.98
N LYS A 397 -17.29 3.20 -32.36
CA LYS A 397 -18.72 2.86 -32.30
C LYS A 397 -19.26 2.90 -30.87
N LYS A 398 -18.52 2.34 -29.90
CA LYS A 398 -18.96 2.33 -28.50
C LYS A 398 -18.94 3.74 -27.89
N PHE A 399 -17.96 4.58 -28.20
CA PHE A 399 -17.95 5.98 -27.75
C PHE A 399 -19.07 6.82 -28.36
N GLN A 400 -19.42 6.60 -29.62
CA GLN A 400 -20.58 7.25 -30.24
C GLN A 400 -21.89 6.90 -29.52
N ALA A 401 -22.06 5.63 -29.14
CA ALA A 401 -23.21 5.20 -28.36
C ALA A 401 -23.23 5.87 -26.97
N LEU A 402 -22.09 5.93 -26.29
CA LEU A 402 -21.99 6.58 -24.98
C LEU A 402 -22.24 8.09 -25.05
N ALA A 403 -21.71 8.79 -26.07
CA ALA A 403 -21.97 10.22 -26.26
C ALA A 403 -23.47 10.49 -26.47
N HIS A 404 -24.17 9.61 -27.20
CA HIS A 404 -25.62 9.69 -27.37
C HIS A 404 -26.38 9.48 -26.05
N GLU A 405 -25.94 8.55 -25.21
CA GLU A 405 -26.52 8.28 -23.89
C GLU A 405 -26.40 9.47 -22.93
N ILE A 406 -25.23 10.11 -22.89
CA ILE A 406 -24.95 11.23 -21.98
C ILE A 406 -25.68 12.52 -22.43
N GLY A 407 -26.02 12.64 -23.71
CA GLY A 407 -26.72 13.82 -24.24
C GLY A 407 -25.88 15.10 -24.26
N ILE A 408 -24.54 14.96 -24.34
CA ILE A 408 -23.59 16.08 -24.45
C ILE A 408 -23.29 16.41 -25.92
N GLU A 409 -23.22 17.70 -26.25
CA GLU A 409 -22.84 18.20 -27.59
C GLU A 409 -21.32 18.08 -27.88
N LYS A 410 -20.56 17.41 -27.00
CA LYS A 410 -19.10 17.25 -27.12
C LYS A 410 -18.72 16.16 -28.12
N SER A 411 -17.53 16.26 -28.69
CA SER A 411 -16.99 15.20 -29.54
C SER A 411 -16.65 13.94 -28.71
N ILE A 412 -16.56 12.78 -29.37
CA ILE A 412 -16.18 11.53 -28.70
C ILE A 412 -14.75 11.59 -28.13
N GLU A 413 -13.87 12.38 -28.75
CA GLU A 413 -12.51 12.64 -28.30
C GLU A 413 -12.51 13.48 -27.02
N GLU A 414 -13.30 14.55 -26.96
CA GLU A 414 -13.44 15.35 -25.74
C GLU A 414 -14.03 14.54 -24.58
N LEU A 415 -14.94 13.60 -24.89
CA LEU A 415 -15.49 12.66 -23.90
C LEU A 415 -14.41 11.72 -23.37
N ALA A 416 -13.61 11.11 -24.25
CA ALA A 416 -12.50 10.24 -23.86
C ALA A 416 -11.42 10.98 -23.07
N GLU A 417 -11.07 12.21 -23.46
CA GLU A 417 -10.16 13.09 -22.72
C GLU A 417 -10.72 13.43 -21.32
N GLY A 418 -12.03 13.64 -21.21
CA GLY A 418 -12.72 13.80 -19.93
C GLY A 418 -12.57 12.60 -19.00
N PHE A 419 -12.75 11.37 -19.52
CA PHE A 419 -12.53 10.14 -18.76
C PHE A 419 -11.07 9.97 -18.35
N LEU A 420 -10.11 10.28 -19.24
CA LEU A 420 -8.69 10.24 -18.89
C LEU A 420 -8.35 11.21 -17.76
N ARG A 421 -8.93 12.42 -17.75
CA ARG A 421 -8.72 13.37 -16.66
C ARG A 421 -9.21 12.83 -15.32
N ILE A 422 -10.36 12.14 -15.29
CA ILE A 422 -10.87 11.48 -14.07
C ILE A 422 -9.92 10.36 -13.63
N ALA A 423 -9.46 9.52 -14.56
CA ALA A 423 -8.51 8.45 -14.27
C ALA A 423 -7.19 8.99 -13.68
N VAL A 424 -6.64 10.05 -14.30
CA VAL A 424 -5.44 10.74 -13.84
C VAL A 424 -5.61 11.30 -12.44
N GLU A 425 -6.75 11.95 -12.14
CA GLU A 425 -6.96 12.52 -10.82
C GLU A 425 -7.15 11.45 -9.74
N ASN A 426 -7.80 10.32 -10.08
CA ASN A 426 -7.88 9.17 -9.17
C ASN A 426 -6.49 8.62 -8.83
N MET A 427 -5.60 8.49 -9.82
CA MET A 427 -4.21 8.06 -9.61
C MET A 427 -3.41 9.09 -8.80
N ALA A 428 -3.53 10.38 -9.12
CA ALA A 428 -2.87 11.46 -8.40
C ALA A 428 -3.32 11.54 -6.93
N ASN A 429 -4.61 11.37 -6.66
CA ASN A 429 -5.14 11.37 -5.29
C ASN A 429 -4.62 10.18 -4.47
N ALA A 430 -4.46 9.02 -5.07
CA ALA A 430 -3.83 7.89 -4.39
C ALA A 430 -2.35 8.16 -4.07
N ILE A 431 -1.61 8.80 -4.97
CA ILE A 431 -0.24 9.23 -4.70
C ILE A 431 -0.21 10.26 -3.55
N LYS A 432 -1.12 11.25 -3.54
CA LYS A 432 -1.26 12.22 -2.44
C LYS A 432 -1.57 11.51 -1.12
N LYS A 433 -2.39 10.45 -1.14
CA LYS A 433 -2.72 9.65 0.06
C LYS A 433 -1.49 9.00 0.69
N ILE A 434 -0.58 8.42 -0.11
CA ILE A 434 0.62 7.77 0.45
C ILE A 434 1.75 8.74 0.84
N SER A 435 1.67 10.00 0.40
CA SER A 435 2.76 10.98 0.58
C SER A 435 2.36 12.13 1.51
N VAL A 436 1.30 12.86 1.19
CA VAL A 436 0.85 14.06 1.92
C VAL A 436 0.30 13.70 3.30
N GLN A 437 -0.41 12.57 3.45
CA GLN A 437 -0.83 12.08 4.79
C GLN A 437 0.35 11.79 5.72
N ARG A 438 1.57 11.68 5.18
CA ARG A 438 2.81 11.45 5.94
C ARG A 438 3.68 12.71 6.05
N GLY A 439 3.21 13.86 5.55
CA GLY A 439 3.92 15.13 5.62
C GLY A 439 4.97 15.34 4.53
N TYR A 440 4.93 14.60 3.42
CA TYR A 440 5.89 14.77 2.31
C TYR A 440 5.42 15.78 1.27
N ASP A 441 6.31 16.72 0.90
CA ASP A 441 6.13 17.62 -0.24
C ASP A 441 6.56 16.93 -1.55
N VAL A 442 5.59 16.31 -2.24
CA VAL A 442 5.82 15.53 -3.47
C VAL A 442 6.39 16.34 -4.63
N THR A 443 6.25 17.66 -4.65
CA THR A 443 6.74 18.49 -5.76
C THR A 443 8.26 18.43 -5.93
N ARG A 444 8.97 18.03 -4.86
CA ARG A 444 10.43 17.87 -4.83
C ARG A 444 10.91 16.48 -5.26
N TYR A 445 9.99 15.59 -5.60
CA TYR A 445 10.29 14.19 -5.91
C TYR A 445 10.35 13.99 -7.42
N THR A 446 10.99 12.89 -7.84
CA THR A 446 10.93 12.42 -9.22
C THR A 446 9.88 11.32 -9.32
N LEU A 447 8.93 11.44 -10.25
CA LEU A 447 7.96 10.39 -10.53
C LEU A 447 8.67 9.28 -11.32
N ASN A 448 8.89 8.12 -10.72
CA ASN A 448 9.46 6.97 -11.41
C ASN A 448 8.33 6.11 -11.96
N CYS A 449 8.18 6.13 -13.28
CA CYS A 449 7.07 5.53 -13.99
C CYS A 449 7.48 4.19 -14.60
N PHE A 450 6.71 3.15 -14.32
CA PHE A 450 6.88 1.81 -14.85
C PHE A 450 5.53 1.08 -15.02
N GLY A 451 5.59 -0.17 -15.42
CA GLY A 451 4.41 -0.91 -15.88
C GLY A 451 4.05 -0.58 -17.35
N GLY A 452 3.38 -1.51 -18.02
CA GLY A 452 3.10 -1.40 -19.45
C GLY A 452 2.18 -0.24 -19.86
N ALA A 453 1.39 0.28 -18.91
CA ALA A 453 0.46 1.40 -19.14
C ALA A 453 0.92 2.72 -18.49
N GLY A 454 1.93 2.72 -17.62
CA GLY A 454 2.37 3.91 -16.89
C GLY A 454 2.81 5.05 -17.80
N GLY A 455 3.65 4.75 -18.79
CA GLY A 455 4.18 5.75 -19.72
C GLY A 455 3.10 6.52 -20.48
N GLN A 456 1.89 5.96 -20.59
CA GLN A 456 0.75 6.57 -21.29
C GLN A 456 0.17 7.77 -20.53
N HIS A 457 0.36 7.82 -19.21
CA HIS A 457 -0.27 8.80 -18.31
C HIS A 457 0.74 9.60 -17.46
N ALA A 458 2.03 9.25 -17.51
CA ALA A 458 3.05 9.77 -16.61
C ALA A 458 3.13 11.32 -16.57
N CYS A 459 3.13 11.99 -17.73
CA CYS A 459 3.16 13.46 -17.79
C CYS A 459 1.93 14.10 -17.13
N LEU A 460 0.73 13.55 -17.40
CA LEU A 460 -0.52 14.09 -16.87
C LEU A 460 -0.63 13.87 -15.35
N VAL A 461 -0.19 12.72 -14.86
CA VAL A 461 -0.12 12.43 -13.42
C VAL A 461 0.91 13.35 -12.74
N ALA A 462 2.07 13.56 -13.35
CA ALA A 462 3.07 14.49 -12.84
C ALA A 462 2.55 15.93 -12.78
N ASP A 463 1.88 16.41 -13.83
CA ASP A 463 1.25 17.74 -13.86
C ASP A 463 0.19 17.88 -12.74
N ALA A 464 -0.66 16.86 -12.52
CA ALA A 464 -1.68 16.86 -11.46
C ALA A 464 -1.09 16.88 -10.04
N LEU A 465 0.13 16.36 -9.87
CA LEU A 465 0.87 16.37 -8.61
C LEU A 465 1.78 17.59 -8.44
N GLY A 466 1.99 18.38 -9.50
CA GLY A 466 2.99 19.43 -9.51
C GLY A 466 4.43 18.90 -9.48
N ILE A 467 4.65 17.68 -9.97
CA ILE A 467 5.98 17.08 -10.13
C ILE A 467 6.53 17.51 -11.50
N GLU A 468 7.75 18.03 -11.53
CA GLU A 468 8.35 18.57 -12.76
C GLU A 468 9.26 17.56 -13.48
N ARG A 469 9.50 16.37 -12.88
CA ARG A 469 10.42 15.36 -13.42
C ARG A 469 9.83 13.95 -13.35
N VAL A 470 9.88 13.23 -14.48
CA VAL A 470 9.57 11.80 -14.57
C VAL A 470 10.81 11.02 -15.01
N PHE A 471 11.06 9.88 -14.38
CA PHE A 471 12.10 8.93 -14.77
C PHE A 471 11.45 7.65 -15.33
N ILE A 472 11.93 7.16 -16.47
CA ILE A 472 11.44 5.93 -17.12
C ILE A 472 12.64 5.07 -17.56
N HIS A 473 12.81 3.90 -16.94
CA HIS A 473 13.87 2.94 -17.28
C HIS A 473 13.56 2.16 -18.59
N PRO A 474 14.56 1.69 -19.38
CA PRO A 474 14.32 0.91 -20.62
C PRO A 474 13.51 -0.36 -20.44
N PHE A 475 13.55 -0.91 -19.24
CA PHE A 475 12.79 -2.09 -18.84
C PHE A 475 11.56 -1.73 -18.00
N ALA A 476 11.00 -0.54 -18.16
CA ALA A 476 9.82 -0.07 -17.41
C ALA A 476 8.67 -1.09 -17.44
N GLY A 477 8.38 -1.71 -18.58
CA GLY A 477 7.29 -2.69 -18.68
C GLY A 477 7.60 -4.08 -18.11
N VAL A 478 8.83 -4.33 -17.64
CA VAL A 478 9.28 -5.57 -16.96
C VAL A 478 10.11 -5.24 -15.70
N LEU A 479 9.90 -4.06 -15.12
CA LEU A 479 10.80 -3.52 -14.09
C LEU A 479 10.77 -4.34 -12.80
N SER A 480 9.65 -4.99 -12.50
CA SER A 480 9.51 -5.88 -11.35
C SER A 480 10.45 -7.08 -11.43
N ALA A 481 10.48 -7.77 -12.58
CA ALA A 481 11.43 -8.85 -12.83
C ALA A 481 12.88 -8.34 -12.79
N PHE A 482 13.16 -7.17 -13.36
CA PHE A 482 14.49 -6.57 -13.31
C PHE A 482 14.93 -6.24 -11.86
N GLY A 483 14.04 -5.67 -11.06
CA GLY A 483 14.28 -5.33 -9.67
C GLY A 483 14.49 -6.54 -8.77
N MET A 484 13.83 -7.67 -9.05
CA MET A 484 14.17 -8.95 -8.42
C MET A 484 15.60 -9.38 -8.69
N GLY A 485 16.08 -9.11 -9.91
CA GLY A 485 17.48 -9.28 -10.30
C GLY A 485 18.46 -8.49 -9.44
N LEU A 486 18.11 -7.23 -9.15
CA LEU A 486 18.93 -6.27 -8.40
C LEU A 486 18.75 -6.35 -6.87
N ALA A 487 17.79 -7.13 -6.40
CA ALA A 487 17.48 -7.21 -4.98
C ALA A 487 18.58 -7.89 -4.15
N ASP A 488 18.73 -7.39 -2.93
CA ASP A 488 19.64 -7.92 -1.92
C ASP A 488 18.94 -8.97 -1.06
N VAL A 489 19.74 -9.84 -0.43
CA VAL A 489 19.22 -10.76 0.60
C VAL A 489 19.01 -9.95 1.87
N ARG A 490 17.87 -10.10 2.52
CA ARG A 490 17.57 -9.38 3.77
C ARG A 490 17.25 -10.35 4.89
N ALA A 491 17.33 -9.92 6.13
CA ALA A 491 16.68 -10.58 7.26
C ALA A 491 16.30 -9.51 8.26
N LEU A 492 15.00 -9.39 8.57
CA LEU A 492 14.51 -8.51 9.62
C LEU A 492 14.20 -9.35 10.85
N ARG A 493 14.61 -8.85 12.01
CA ARG A 493 14.22 -9.38 13.31
C ARG A 493 13.70 -8.25 14.18
N GLU A 494 12.63 -8.56 14.90
CA GLU A 494 11.91 -7.60 15.72
C GLU A 494 11.62 -8.18 17.10
N HIS A 495 11.50 -7.30 18.08
CA HIS A 495 11.18 -7.67 19.45
C HIS A 495 10.33 -6.59 20.12
N GLN A 496 9.19 -6.99 20.68
CA GLN A 496 8.38 -6.12 21.54
C GLN A 496 9.11 -5.87 22.86
N PHE A 497 9.50 -4.61 23.12
CA PHE A 497 10.25 -4.22 24.31
C PHE A 497 9.36 -3.54 25.37
N GLY A 498 8.69 -2.44 24.99
CA GLY A 498 7.68 -1.75 25.81
C GLY A 498 8.19 -1.14 27.11
N LYS A 499 9.40 -0.57 27.13
CA LYS A 499 10.01 0.05 28.33
C LYS A 499 10.63 1.41 28.02
N GLY A 500 10.75 2.26 29.04
CA GLY A 500 11.41 3.57 28.93
C GLY A 500 12.94 3.48 28.84
N PHE A 501 13.60 4.63 28.62
CA PHE A 501 15.06 4.70 28.46
C PHE A 501 15.86 4.28 29.71
N SER A 502 15.24 4.18 30.88
CA SER A 502 15.87 3.59 32.08
C SER A 502 16.29 2.12 31.88
N ALA A 503 15.67 1.41 30.95
CA ALA A 503 15.98 0.02 30.61
C ALA A 503 16.94 -0.12 29.41
N LEU A 504 17.70 0.93 29.05
CA LEU A 504 18.55 0.93 27.85
C LEU A 504 19.55 -0.25 27.81
N ALA A 505 20.17 -0.60 28.94
CA ALA A 505 21.11 -1.72 29.00
C ALA A 505 20.46 -3.08 28.67
N GLU A 506 19.16 -3.23 28.93
CA GLU A 506 18.39 -4.40 28.51
C GLU A 506 18.08 -4.32 27.01
N ALA A 507 17.70 -3.15 26.50
CA ALA A 507 17.47 -2.92 25.08
C ALA A 507 18.71 -3.22 24.24
N GLU A 508 19.91 -2.86 24.71
CA GLU A 508 21.20 -3.17 24.05
C GLU A 508 21.45 -4.68 23.95
N LYS A 509 21.13 -5.44 25.00
CA LYS A 509 21.26 -6.91 24.99
C LYS A 509 20.30 -7.55 24.00
N VAL A 510 19.04 -7.10 23.98
CA VAL A 510 18.04 -7.56 23.03
C VAL A 510 18.47 -7.23 21.60
N MET A 511 18.92 -5.99 21.35
CA MET A 511 19.40 -5.57 20.05
C MET A 511 20.59 -6.42 19.57
N ALA A 512 21.54 -6.75 20.45
CA ALA A 512 22.66 -7.61 20.10
C ALA A 512 22.22 -9.02 19.66
N ASP A 513 21.23 -9.62 20.35
CA ASP A 513 20.65 -10.92 19.97
C ASP A 513 19.91 -10.85 18.62
N LEU A 514 19.15 -9.78 18.36
CA LEU A 514 18.48 -9.59 17.07
C LEU A 514 19.49 -9.43 15.92
N VAL A 515 20.57 -8.67 16.16
CA VAL A 515 21.66 -8.47 15.19
C VAL A 515 22.31 -9.81 14.83
N GLU A 516 22.64 -10.63 15.83
CA GLU A 516 23.28 -11.92 15.60
C GLU A 516 22.38 -12.88 14.81
N LYS A 517 21.09 -12.96 15.16
CA LYS A 517 20.11 -13.77 14.45
C LYS A 517 19.91 -13.34 13.00
N ALA A 518 19.74 -12.03 12.76
CA ALA A 518 19.55 -11.50 11.41
C ALA A 518 20.81 -11.72 10.55
N ARG A 519 22.00 -11.45 11.10
CA ARG A 519 23.27 -11.66 10.40
C ARG A 519 23.50 -13.13 10.06
N SER A 520 23.24 -14.04 11.00
CA SER A 520 23.37 -15.49 10.79
C SER A 520 22.44 -16.00 9.68
N GLU A 521 21.18 -15.54 9.60
CA GLU A 521 20.25 -15.92 8.53
C GLU A 521 20.71 -15.48 7.14
N VAL A 522 21.25 -14.26 7.01
CA VAL A 522 21.78 -13.79 5.72
C VAL A 522 23.05 -14.57 5.35
N ALA A 523 23.93 -14.81 6.33
CA ALA A 523 25.17 -15.56 6.10
C ALA A 523 24.91 -17.03 5.69
N SER A 524 23.87 -17.68 6.22
CA SER A 524 23.52 -19.06 5.84
C SER A 524 23.07 -19.21 4.39
N GLN A 525 22.77 -18.10 3.70
CA GLN A 525 22.39 -18.05 2.29
C GLN A 525 23.59 -17.77 1.37
N ALA A 526 24.80 -18.13 1.82
CA ALA A 526 26.07 -17.98 1.09
C ALA A 526 26.45 -16.52 0.76
N ILE A 527 26.06 -15.57 1.61
CA ILE A 527 26.55 -14.18 1.55
C ILE A 527 27.76 -14.01 2.49
N PRO A 528 28.91 -13.52 2.00
CA PRO A 528 30.08 -13.25 2.83
C PRO A 528 29.81 -12.24 3.95
N MET A 529 30.39 -12.46 5.12
CA MET A 529 30.15 -11.64 6.33
C MET A 529 30.54 -10.16 6.19
N ASP A 530 31.47 -9.83 5.28
CA ASP A 530 31.92 -8.48 4.94
C ASP A 530 31.00 -7.76 3.93
N GLN A 531 30.08 -8.50 3.30
CA GLN A 531 29.04 -7.97 2.41
C GLN A 531 27.68 -7.80 3.12
N ILE A 532 27.64 -8.02 4.44
CA ILE A 532 26.44 -7.87 5.25
C ILE A 532 26.52 -6.55 6.04
N THR A 533 25.58 -5.65 5.75
CA THR A 533 25.39 -4.40 6.51
C THR A 533 24.25 -4.56 7.51
N MET A 534 24.40 -4.01 8.72
CA MET A 534 23.38 -4.03 9.76
C MET A 534 22.73 -2.67 9.94
N LYS A 535 21.40 -2.62 9.92
CA LYS A 535 20.59 -1.49 10.40
C LYS A 535 19.97 -1.84 11.75
N LYS A 536 19.97 -0.89 12.68
CA LYS A 536 19.47 -1.06 14.05
C LYS A 536 18.52 0.10 14.36
N MET A 537 17.25 -0.18 14.57
CA MET A 537 16.24 0.84 14.79
C MET A 537 15.49 0.62 16.11
N ALA A 538 15.00 1.73 16.67
CA ALA A 538 14.12 1.79 17.81
C ALA A 538 12.79 2.39 17.36
N HIS A 539 11.69 1.80 17.77
CA HIS A 539 10.35 2.36 17.57
C HIS A 539 9.91 3.04 18.86
N ILE A 540 9.82 4.36 18.83
CA ILE A 540 9.58 5.19 20.01
C ILE A 540 8.17 5.75 19.95
N ARG A 541 7.50 5.76 21.10
CA ARG A 541 6.21 6.41 21.27
C ARG A 541 6.10 7.08 22.64
N PRO A 542 5.25 8.10 22.78
CA PRO A 542 4.80 8.55 24.09
C PRO A 542 4.12 7.42 24.87
N GLU A 543 4.27 7.42 26.18
CA GLU A 543 3.50 6.58 27.08
C GLU A 543 1.99 6.88 26.90
N GLY A 544 1.13 5.85 26.88
CA GLY A 544 -0.30 5.99 26.59
C GLY A 544 -0.66 6.11 25.09
N ALA A 545 0.22 6.67 24.25
CA ALA A 545 0.07 6.62 22.81
C ALA A 545 0.38 5.21 22.27
N GLN A 546 -0.14 4.86 21.10
CA GLN A 546 0.18 3.59 20.42
C GLN A 546 1.08 3.75 19.19
N GLN A 547 0.97 4.87 18.48
CA GLN A 547 1.73 5.07 17.26
C GLN A 547 3.21 5.28 17.59
N THR A 548 4.05 4.43 17.00
CA THR A 548 5.50 4.57 17.10
C THR A 548 6.05 5.33 15.91
N LEU A 549 7.14 6.06 16.15
CA LEU A 549 8.04 6.59 15.12
C LEU A 549 9.35 5.81 15.16
N GLU A 550 9.82 5.41 14.00
CA GLU A 550 11.08 4.69 13.85
C GLU A 550 12.24 5.67 13.86
N VAL A 551 13.26 5.40 14.69
CA VAL A 551 14.49 6.18 14.79
C VAL A 551 15.71 5.27 14.85
N PRO A 552 16.90 5.72 14.44
CA PRO A 552 18.13 4.95 14.63
C PRO A 552 18.37 4.61 16.11
N PHE A 553 18.67 3.35 16.41
CA PHE A 553 18.96 2.92 17.79
C PHE A 553 20.31 3.51 18.25
N ALA A 554 20.25 4.42 19.21
CA ALA A 554 21.38 5.23 19.65
C ALA A 554 21.26 5.60 21.15
N ALA A 555 22.08 6.54 21.63
CA ALA A 555 21.92 7.11 22.96
C ALA A 555 20.56 7.83 23.10
N PRO A 556 19.95 7.88 24.31
CA PRO A 556 18.62 8.43 24.52
C PRO A 556 18.41 9.85 23.98
N GLN A 557 19.40 10.73 24.08
CA GLN A 557 19.33 12.12 23.60
C GLN A 557 19.15 12.19 22.09
N ASN A 558 19.88 11.36 21.33
CA ASN A 558 19.80 11.31 19.88
C ASN A 558 18.48 10.70 19.41
N MET A 559 18.03 9.65 20.11
CA MET A 559 16.74 9.02 19.85
C MET A 559 15.57 9.97 20.11
N THR A 560 15.65 10.78 21.17
CA THR A 560 14.66 11.81 21.51
C THR A 560 14.61 12.89 20.43
N ALA A 561 15.74 13.48 20.08
CA ALA A 561 15.80 14.51 19.03
C ALA A 561 15.29 14.00 17.66
N ALA A 562 15.62 12.76 17.30
CA ALA A 562 15.11 12.13 16.08
C ALA A 562 13.59 11.92 16.13
N PHE A 563 13.05 11.51 17.28
CA PHE A 563 11.61 11.37 17.50
C PHE A 563 10.89 12.72 17.38
N GLU A 564 11.39 13.77 18.03
CA GLU A 564 10.80 15.11 18.00
C GLU A 564 10.76 15.67 16.57
N ALA A 565 11.87 15.54 15.83
CA ALA A 565 11.94 15.97 14.43
C ALA A 565 10.93 15.20 13.54
N ALA A 566 10.86 13.88 13.70
CA ALA A 566 9.94 13.03 12.94
C ALA A 566 8.47 13.33 13.31
N HIS A 567 8.17 13.58 14.58
CA HIS A 567 6.82 13.90 15.06
C HIS A 567 6.37 15.27 14.52
N GLN A 568 7.25 16.27 14.57
CA GLN A 568 6.98 17.60 14.01
C GLN A 568 6.74 17.55 12.50
N GLN A 569 7.55 16.79 11.75
CA GLN A 569 7.38 16.62 10.31
C GLN A 569 6.06 15.94 9.97
N ARG A 570 5.70 14.87 10.68
CA ARG A 570 4.55 14.02 10.33
C ARG A 570 3.23 14.59 10.81
N PHE A 571 3.19 15.20 11.99
CA PHE A 571 1.95 15.62 12.65
C PHE A 571 1.85 17.13 12.87
N GLY A 572 2.92 17.90 12.62
CA GLY A 572 2.93 19.35 12.75
C GLY A 572 3.10 19.88 14.18
N PHE A 573 3.29 19.00 15.17
CA PHE A 573 3.57 19.35 16.56
C PHE A 573 4.48 18.31 17.20
N CYS A 574 4.94 18.52 18.44
CA CYS A 574 5.60 17.52 19.27
C CYS A 574 4.97 17.53 20.69
N PRO A 575 4.72 16.37 21.33
CA PRO A 575 4.19 16.34 22.70
C PRO A 575 5.20 16.91 23.69
N GLU A 576 4.82 17.94 24.44
CA GLU A 576 5.65 18.51 25.52
C GLU A 576 5.69 17.53 26.72
N ASP A 577 6.86 17.38 27.35
CA ASP A 577 7.11 16.59 28.57
C ASP A 577 6.65 15.11 28.54
N ALA A 578 6.43 14.53 27.35
CA ALA A 578 5.99 13.15 27.24
C ALA A 578 7.07 12.15 27.65
N VAL A 579 6.69 11.18 28.49
CA VAL A 579 7.54 10.02 28.78
C VAL A 579 7.62 9.16 27.53
N LEU A 580 8.84 9.00 26.99
CA LEU A 580 9.06 8.19 25.79
C LEU A 580 9.39 6.73 26.15
N LEU A 581 8.76 5.81 25.44
CA LEU A 581 8.99 4.37 25.53
C LEU A 581 9.64 3.86 24.25
N ILE A 582 10.63 2.98 24.39
CA ILE A 582 11.05 2.08 23.31
C ILE A 582 10.02 0.96 23.25
N ASP A 583 9.12 1.02 22.28
CA ASP A 583 8.05 0.04 22.14
C ASP A 583 8.57 -1.25 21.50
N MET A 584 9.37 -1.12 20.44
CA MET A 584 9.91 -2.22 19.65
C MET A 584 11.35 -1.93 19.23
N LEU A 585 12.15 -3.00 19.13
CA LEU A 585 13.50 -2.97 18.60
C LEU A 585 13.55 -3.78 17.31
N THR A 586 14.27 -3.29 16.31
CA THR A 586 14.45 -4.00 15.03
C THR A 586 15.92 -4.02 14.62
N ALA A 587 16.35 -5.17 14.09
CA ALA A 587 17.64 -5.34 13.45
C ALA A 587 17.42 -5.91 12.05
N GLU A 588 17.97 -5.23 11.04
CA GLU A 588 17.93 -5.67 9.66
C GLU A 588 19.35 -5.97 9.16
N ALA A 589 19.58 -7.20 8.71
CA ALA A 589 20.76 -7.55 7.95
C ALA A 589 20.46 -7.41 6.46
N VAL A 590 21.34 -6.73 5.73
CA VAL A 590 21.27 -6.59 4.27
C VAL A 590 22.56 -7.15 3.67
N GLY A 591 22.42 -8.30 3.00
CA GLY A 591 23.48 -8.98 2.28
C GLY A 591 23.47 -8.61 0.81
N SER A 592 24.49 -7.89 0.37
CA SER A 592 24.62 -7.50 -1.04
C SER A 592 24.74 -8.76 -1.92
N THR A 593 23.92 -8.85 -2.98
CA THR A 593 24.11 -9.92 -3.97
C THR A 593 25.21 -9.61 -4.97
N GLY A 594 25.76 -8.38 -4.94
CA GLY A 594 26.80 -7.91 -5.86
C GLY A 594 26.32 -7.68 -7.30
N GLU A 595 25.03 -7.89 -7.59
CA GLU A 595 24.49 -7.69 -8.94
C GLU A 595 24.40 -6.20 -9.27
N THR A 596 25.19 -5.81 -10.25
CA THR A 596 25.13 -4.51 -10.92
C THR A 596 25.01 -4.74 -12.40
N VAL A 597 24.11 -4.00 -13.04
CA VAL A 597 23.75 -4.18 -14.44
C VAL A 597 23.77 -2.82 -15.09
N LYS A 598 24.79 -2.58 -15.90
CA LYS A 598 24.85 -1.36 -16.72
C LYS A 598 24.24 -1.64 -18.08
N MET A 599 23.22 -0.86 -18.43
CA MET A 599 22.67 -0.87 -19.77
C MET A 599 23.64 -0.17 -20.74
N PRO A 600 23.85 -0.69 -21.96
CA PRO A 600 24.70 -0.03 -22.94
C PRO A 600 24.03 1.23 -23.49
N ASP A 601 24.83 2.25 -23.81
CA ASP A 601 24.36 3.41 -24.57
C ASP A 601 24.10 3.00 -26.03
N MET A 602 22.99 3.47 -26.59
CA MET A 602 22.66 3.21 -27.99
C MET A 602 23.48 4.13 -28.92
N PRO A 603 24.00 3.60 -30.05
CA PRO A 603 24.73 4.40 -31.01
C PRO A 603 23.81 5.48 -31.62
N ARG A 604 24.41 6.59 -32.05
CA ARG A 604 23.68 7.68 -32.67
C ARG A 604 22.94 7.21 -33.93
N ASN A 605 21.61 7.24 -33.89
CA ASN A 605 20.77 7.00 -35.04
C ASN A 605 20.34 8.36 -35.65
N GLN A 606 20.30 8.43 -36.99
CA GLN A 606 19.87 9.61 -37.76
C GLN A 606 18.57 9.36 -38.53
N THR A 607 17.88 8.24 -38.26
CA THR A 607 16.62 7.92 -38.93
C THR A 607 15.57 8.97 -38.54
N PRO A 608 14.95 9.66 -39.52
CA PRO A 608 13.88 10.62 -39.23
C PRO A 608 12.74 9.94 -38.46
N PRO A 609 12.14 10.61 -37.48
CA PRO A 609 11.01 10.05 -36.75
C PRO A 609 9.83 9.80 -37.69
N GLN A 610 9.10 8.72 -37.45
CA GLN A 610 7.82 8.50 -38.14
C GLN A 610 6.81 9.54 -37.67
N GLN A 611 5.67 9.65 -38.36
CA GLN A 611 4.57 10.53 -37.98
C GLN A 611 3.35 9.71 -37.58
N ALA A 612 2.64 10.17 -36.55
CA ALA A 612 1.40 9.58 -36.10
C ALA A 612 0.39 10.68 -35.75
N GLU A 613 -0.90 10.36 -35.84
CA GLU A 613 -1.97 11.26 -35.41
C GLU A 613 -2.28 11.03 -33.92
N MET A 614 -2.28 12.10 -33.13
CA MET A 614 -2.62 12.10 -31.71
C MET A 614 -3.50 13.30 -31.36
N TRP A 615 -4.54 13.07 -30.57
CA TRP A 615 -5.34 14.13 -29.96
C TRP A 615 -4.55 14.78 -28.82
N SER A 616 -4.33 16.09 -28.90
CA SER A 616 -3.64 16.85 -27.86
C SER A 616 -4.17 18.28 -27.84
N GLN A 617 -4.59 18.72 -26.65
CA GLN A 617 -5.17 20.05 -26.41
C GLN A 617 -6.40 20.35 -27.28
N GLY A 618 -7.37 19.42 -27.31
CA GLY A 618 -8.65 19.63 -27.99
C GLY A 618 -8.64 19.50 -29.51
N ALA A 619 -7.57 18.98 -30.12
CA ALA A 619 -7.51 18.73 -31.56
C ALA A 619 -6.54 17.58 -31.92
N TYR A 620 -6.79 16.93 -33.06
CA TYR A 620 -5.82 16.01 -33.67
C TYR A 620 -4.62 16.78 -34.22
N ARG A 621 -3.43 16.26 -33.95
CA ARG A 621 -2.14 16.78 -34.40
C ARG A 621 -1.28 15.65 -34.94
N THR A 622 -0.56 15.92 -36.01
CA THR A 622 0.53 15.06 -36.49
C THR A 622 1.74 15.26 -35.58
N VAL A 623 2.15 14.20 -34.89
CA VAL A 623 3.23 14.22 -33.90
C VAL A 623 4.36 13.23 -34.26
N PRO A 624 5.59 13.47 -33.79
CA PRO A 624 6.68 12.51 -33.96
C PRO A 624 6.38 11.18 -33.25
N LEU A 625 6.57 10.08 -33.96
CA LEU A 625 6.61 8.72 -33.44
C LEU A 625 8.06 8.22 -33.49
N ILE A 626 8.63 7.97 -32.32
CA ILE A 626 10.04 7.62 -32.15
C ILE A 626 10.13 6.25 -31.49
N GLU A 627 10.96 5.37 -32.05
CA GLU A 627 11.33 4.14 -31.37
C GLU A 627 12.42 4.44 -30.34
N ARG A 628 12.09 4.22 -29.06
CA ARG A 628 12.97 4.52 -27.94
C ARG A 628 14.33 3.84 -28.06
N GLY A 629 14.36 2.60 -28.54
CA GLY A 629 15.60 1.82 -28.72
C GLY A 629 16.59 2.45 -29.72
N LEU A 630 16.14 3.43 -30.52
CA LEU A 630 16.96 4.15 -31.48
C LEU A 630 17.46 5.51 -30.94
N MET A 631 17.04 5.90 -29.74
CA MET A 631 17.45 7.18 -29.15
C MET A 631 18.86 7.09 -28.57
N SER A 632 19.73 8.02 -28.94
CA SER A 632 21.09 8.10 -28.39
C SER A 632 21.16 8.96 -27.12
N LYS A 633 22.14 8.69 -26.27
CA LYS A 633 22.44 9.52 -25.09
C LYS A 633 22.57 11.01 -25.46
N GLY A 634 21.90 11.87 -24.69
CA GLY A 634 21.79 13.32 -24.89
C GLY A 634 20.77 13.75 -25.94
N GLN A 635 20.06 12.82 -26.58
CA GLN A 635 18.99 13.18 -27.52
C GLN A 635 17.78 13.71 -26.76
N ILE A 636 17.30 14.89 -27.17
CA ILE A 636 16.12 15.55 -26.63
C ILE A 636 14.97 15.46 -27.64
N VAL A 637 13.77 15.17 -27.15
CA VAL A 637 12.51 15.18 -27.91
C VAL A 637 11.55 16.14 -27.22
N GLU A 638 10.99 17.07 -27.97
CA GLU A 638 9.97 18.00 -27.48
C GLU A 638 8.56 17.42 -27.65
N GLY A 639 7.71 17.63 -26.66
CA GLY A 639 6.29 17.26 -26.70
C GLY A 639 5.45 18.25 -27.51
N PRO A 640 4.38 17.79 -28.19
CA PRO A 640 3.76 16.48 -28.06
C PRO A 640 4.42 15.43 -28.95
N ALA A 641 4.69 14.24 -28.41
CA ALA A 641 5.33 13.13 -29.14
C ALA A 641 4.97 11.76 -28.55
N ILE A 642 5.13 10.70 -29.36
CA ILE A 642 4.95 9.30 -28.95
C ILE A 642 6.30 8.59 -28.98
N LEU A 643 6.72 8.04 -27.84
CA LEU A 643 7.92 7.21 -27.73
C LEU A 643 7.50 5.75 -27.55
N SER A 644 7.70 4.93 -28.58
CA SER A 644 7.36 3.51 -28.60
C SER A 644 8.53 2.64 -28.12
N GLU A 645 8.22 1.56 -27.40
CA GLU A 645 9.21 0.58 -26.97
C GLU A 645 8.59 -0.82 -26.89
N PRO A 646 9.39 -1.91 -26.88
CA PRO A 646 8.85 -3.26 -26.91
C PRO A 646 7.91 -3.60 -25.74
N THR A 647 8.05 -2.91 -24.61
CA THR A 647 7.31 -3.21 -23.37
C THR A 647 6.25 -2.17 -23.00
N GLY A 648 6.05 -1.13 -23.82
CA GLY A 648 5.11 -0.06 -23.51
C GLY A 648 5.10 1.10 -24.52
N THR A 649 4.37 2.16 -24.19
CA THR A 649 4.33 3.41 -24.97
C THR A 649 4.36 4.59 -24.01
N ASN A 650 5.27 5.52 -24.24
CA ASN A 650 5.41 6.74 -23.44
C ASN A 650 4.88 7.94 -24.21
N ILE A 651 3.97 8.68 -23.59
CA ILE A 651 3.36 9.86 -24.17
C ILE A 651 4.02 11.09 -23.57
N LEU A 652 4.62 11.89 -24.45
CA LEU A 652 5.17 13.18 -24.09
C LEU A 652 4.09 14.24 -24.36
N GLU A 653 3.55 14.82 -23.30
CA GLU A 653 2.50 15.84 -23.41
C GLU A 653 3.07 17.20 -23.82
N GLN A 654 2.22 18.10 -24.32
CA GLN A 654 2.64 19.43 -24.75
C GLN A 654 3.37 20.19 -23.62
N GLY A 655 4.58 20.68 -23.93
CA GLY A 655 5.41 21.45 -23.00
C GLY A 655 6.24 20.60 -22.04
N TRP A 656 6.23 19.28 -22.19
CA TRP A 656 7.25 18.39 -21.66
C TRP A 656 8.32 18.16 -22.72
N HIS A 657 9.56 17.90 -22.30
CA HIS A 657 10.59 17.32 -23.15
C HIS A 657 11.11 16.03 -22.53
N ALA A 658 11.62 15.13 -23.35
CA ALA A 658 12.28 13.89 -22.92
C ALA A 658 13.75 13.90 -23.33
N GLU A 659 14.65 13.64 -22.38
CA GLU A 659 16.07 13.42 -22.63
C GLU A 659 16.41 11.93 -22.46
N CYS A 660 17.07 11.34 -23.45
CA CYS A 660 17.68 10.01 -23.31
C CYS A 660 19.04 10.14 -22.61
N VAL A 661 19.19 9.52 -21.44
CA VAL A 661 20.41 9.59 -20.61
C VAL A 661 21.20 8.27 -20.67
N GLU A 662 22.21 8.12 -19.81
CA GLU A 662 23.04 6.92 -19.75
C GLU A 662 22.21 5.65 -19.62
N GLY A 663 22.57 4.62 -20.40
CA GLY A 663 21.89 3.34 -20.43
C GLY A 663 20.51 3.36 -21.10
N GLY A 664 20.13 4.46 -21.77
CA GLY A 664 18.87 4.58 -22.51
C GLY A 664 17.63 4.92 -21.66
N ALA A 665 17.83 5.28 -20.38
CA ALA A 665 16.75 5.79 -19.54
C ALA A 665 16.22 7.13 -20.08
N LEU A 666 14.96 7.44 -19.82
CA LEU A 666 14.34 8.70 -20.20
C LEU A 666 14.12 9.56 -18.96
N ILE A 667 14.55 10.82 -19.02
CA ILE A 667 14.18 11.87 -18.09
C ILE A 667 13.21 12.79 -18.80
N LEU A 668 11.96 12.81 -18.37
CA LEU A 668 10.98 13.77 -18.86
C LEU A 668 10.98 14.93 -17.89
N ALA A 669 11.10 16.14 -18.42
CA ALA A 669 11.08 17.36 -17.62
C ALA A 669 10.10 18.37 -18.19
N ARG A 670 9.42 19.08 -17.29
CA ARG A 670 8.49 20.14 -17.66
C ARG A 670 9.27 21.32 -18.23
N ALA A 671 9.21 21.52 -19.55
CA ALA A 671 9.91 22.61 -20.24
C ALA A 671 9.18 23.95 -20.11
N VAL A 672 7.84 23.91 -20.12
CA VAL A 672 6.98 25.09 -20.01
C VAL A 672 6.31 25.07 -18.64
N PRO A 673 6.48 26.09 -17.77
CA PRO A 673 5.79 26.10 -16.48
C PRO A 673 4.28 25.89 -16.65
N LEU A 674 3.70 25.00 -15.85
CA LEU A 674 2.26 24.77 -15.88
C LEU A 674 1.56 26.06 -15.45
N LYS A 675 0.83 26.69 -16.37
CA LYS A 675 -0.09 27.77 -16.01
C LYS A 675 -1.23 27.13 -15.22
N ARG A 676 -1.14 27.19 -13.88
CA ARG A 676 -2.30 26.93 -13.03
C ARG A 676 -3.35 27.96 -13.44
N GLN A 677 -4.38 27.52 -14.16
CA GLN A 677 -5.50 28.40 -14.46
C GLN A 677 -6.14 28.73 -13.11
N ASP A 678 -6.06 29.99 -12.70
CA ASP A 678 -6.92 30.53 -11.66
C ASP A 678 -8.36 30.15 -12.05
N ALA A 679 -9.09 29.49 -11.14
CA ALA A 679 -10.39 28.92 -11.45
C ALA A 679 -11.31 29.97 -12.09
N ILE A 680 -11.68 29.74 -13.35
CA ILE A 680 -12.54 30.62 -14.14
C ILE A 680 -14.01 30.27 -13.84
N GLY A 681 -14.74 31.24 -13.27
CA GLY A 681 -16.20 31.40 -13.38
C GLY A 681 -17.08 30.52 -12.49
N THR A 682 -18.31 30.99 -12.25
CA THR A 682 -19.37 30.34 -11.45
C THR A 682 -20.11 29.21 -12.18
N GLN A 683 -19.65 28.78 -13.36
CA GLN A 683 -20.31 27.72 -14.13
C GLN A 683 -19.83 26.34 -13.67
N VAL A 684 -20.78 25.49 -13.23
CA VAL A 684 -20.51 24.14 -12.74
C VAL A 684 -20.12 23.23 -13.91
N ASN A 685 -18.82 22.99 -14.08
CA ASN A 685 -18.29 21.99 -15.00
C ASN A 685 -18.31 20.60 -14.32
N PRO A 686 -19.01 19.58 -14.88
CA PRO A 686 -19.13 18.27 -14.26
C PRO A 686 -17.80 17.62 -13.88
N VAL A 687 -16.73 17.90 -14.62
CA VAL A 687 -15.41 17.35 -14.29
C VAL A 687 -14.71 18.14 -13.18
N MET A 688 -14.86 19.47 -13.15
CA MET A 688 -14.31 20.28 -12.05
C MET A 688 -15.01 19.97 -10.73
N LEU A 689 -16.32 19.70 -10.78
CA LEU A 689 -17.09 19.27 -9.61
C LEU A 689 -16.49 18.02 -8.97
N GLU A 690 -16.15 17.02 -9.79
CA GLU A 690 -15.53 15.78 -9.32
C GLU A 690 -14.11 16.03 -8.79
N VAL A 691 -13.32 16.88 -9.43
CA VAL A 691 -11.97 17.25 -8.96
C VAL A 691 -12.02 17.92 -7.58
N PHE A 692 -12.85 18.95 -7.40
CA PHE A 692 -12.97 19.64 -6.10
C PHE A 692 -13.55 18.75 -5.00
N ASN A 693 -14.54 17.92 -5.33
CA ASN A 693 -15.09 16.93 -4.40
C ASN A 693 -13.97 16.05 -3.81
N ASN A 694 -13.11 15.49 -4.67
CA ASN A 694 -12.01 14.65 -4.23
C ASN A 694 -10.97 15.42 -3.38
N LEU A 695 -10.68 16.68 -3.71
CA LEU A 695 -9.73 17.50 -2.94
C LEU A 695 -10.24 17.82 -1.52
N PHE A 696 -11.50 18.25 -1.37
CA PHE A 696 -12.05 18.59 -0.06
C PHE A 696 -12.23 17.34 0.83
N MET A 697 -12.64 16.22 0.24
CA MET A 697 -12.72 14.93 0.95
C MET A 697 -11.35 14.50 1.47
N SER A 698 -10.30 14.68 0.67
CA SER A 698 -8.91 14.36 1.07
C SER A 698 -8.45 15.12 2.31
N ILE A 699 -8.88 16.37 2.50
CA ILE A 699 -8.57 17.16 3.72
C ILE A 699 -9.20 16.50 4.96
N ALA A 700 -10.49 16.13 4.88
CA ALA A 700 -11.19 15.50 6.00
C ALA A 700 -10.59 14.13 6.35
N ASP A 701 -10.21 13.33 5.34
CA ASP A 701 -9.52 12.06 5.52
C ASP A 701 -8.14 12.24 6.18
N GLN A 702 -7.37 13.25 5.76
CA GLN A 702 -6.08 13.60 6.36
C GLN A 702 -6.20 13.99 7.83
N MET A 703 -7.18 14.81 8.18
CA MET A 703 -7.48 15.17 9.57
C MET A 703 -7.78 13.91 10.40
N GLY A 704 -8.62 13.02 9.86
CA GLY A 704 -8.97 11.77 10.52
C GLY A 704 -7.78 10.85 10.76
N ALA A 705 -6.92 10.69 9.75
CA ALA A 705 -5.70 9.91 9.88
C ALA A 705 -4.77 10.48 10.96
N THR A 706 -4.58 11.80 11.01
CA THR A 706 -3.75 12.45 12.05
C THR A 706 -4.35 12.24 13.44
N LEU A 707 -5.66 12.40 13.59
CA LEU A 707 -6.34 12.17 14.87
C LEU A 707 -6.19 10.72 15.35
N ALA A 708 -6.45 9.74 14.47
CA ALA A 708 -6.29 8.33 14.82
C ALA A 708 -4.86 7.98 15.24
N ASN A 709 -3.85 8.51 14.51
CA ASN A 709 -2.45 8.22 14.77
C ASN A 709 -1.92 8.87 16.07
N THR A 710 -2.49 9.98 16.52
CA THR A 710 -2.02 10.72 17.70
C THR A 710 -2.88 10.49 18.94
N ALA A 711 -4.02 9.78 18.80
CA ALA A 711 -4.95 9.55 19.88
C ALA A 711 -4.43 8.59 20.96
N TYR A 712 -4.71 8.96 22.21
CA TYR A 712 -4.50 8.11 23.39
C TYR A 712 -5.72 7.20 23.62
N SER A 713 -6.93 7.69 23.31
CA SER A 713 -8.20 6.95 23.42
C SER A 713 -8.23 5.72 22.51
N VAL A 714 -8.54 4.56 23.08
CA VAL A 714 -8.73 3.30 22.34
C VAL A 714 -9.95 3.40 21.40
N ASN A 715 -11.00 4.12 21.80
CA ASN A 715 -12.18 4.34 20.96
C ASN A 715 -11.83 5.10 19.68
N ILE A 716 -10.95 6.10 19.76
CA ILE A 716 -10.53 6.86 18.58
C ILE A 716 -9.55 6.03 17.73
N LYS A 717 -8.50 5.45 18.32
CA LYS A 717 -7.40 4.86 17.56
C LYS A 717 -7.64 3.44 17.04
N GLU A 718 -8.46 2.62 17.71
CA GLU A 718 -8.73 1.24 17.28
C GLU A 718 -10.16 1.05 16.75
N ARG A 719 -11.15 1.68 17.38
CA ARG A 719 -12.56 1.58 16.96
C ARG A 719 -12.96 2.59 15.88
N TYR A 720 -12.10 3.58 15.63
CA TYR A 720 -12.37 4.70 14.71
C TYR A 720 -13.65 5.47 15.07
N ASP A 721 -13.92 5.61 16.37
CA ASP A 721 -15.08 6.36 16.90
C ASP A 721 -14.76 7.86 16.97
N PHE A 722 -14.63 8.46 15.80
CA PHE A 722 -14.42 9.89 15.61
C PHE A 722 -14.92 10.32 14.22
N SER A 723 -15.14 11.62 14.03
CA SER A 723 -15.51 12.23 12.75
C SER A 723 -14.73 13.51 12.48
N CYS A 724 -14.39 13.76 11.21
CA CYS A 724 -13.67 14.94 10.76
C CYS A 724 -14.38 15.50 9.54
N ALA A 725 -14.58 16.82 9.52
CA ALA A 725 -15.35 17.48 8.50
C ALA A 725 -14.89 18.91 8.24
N LEU A 726 -15.12 19.36 7.01
CA LEU A 726 -14.90 20.69 6.50
C LEU A 726 -16.24 21.40 6.32
N PHE A 727 -16.31 22.64 6.79
CA PHE A 727 -17.50 23.48 6.75
C PHE A 727 -17.18 24.80 6.08
N ASP A 728 -18.17 25.40 5.43
CA ASP A 728 -18.02 26.73 4.88
C ASP A 728 -18.06 27.82 5.96
N GLN A 729 -18.10 29.09 5.53
CA GLN A 729 -18.11 30.26 6.41
C GLN A 729 -19.40 30.37 7.26
N ALA A 730 -20.49 29.74 6.81
CA ALA A 730 -21.77 29.69 7.51
C ALA A 730 -21.89 28.48 8.44
N GLY A 731 -20.93 27.53 8.39
CA GLY A 731 -20.98 26.27 9.13
C GLY A 731 -21.76 25.18 8.42
N ASP A 732 -22.02 25.32 7.11
CA ASP A 732 -22.64 24.28 6.29
C ASP A 732 -21.59 23.23 5.89
N LEU A 733 -21.98 21.96 5.92
CA LEU A 733 -21.07 20.85 5.63
C LEU A 733 -20.66 20.86 4.15
N VAL A 734 -19.35 20.95 3.89
CA VAL A 734 -18.77 20.93 2.54
C VAL A 734 -18.24 19.55 2.19
N ALA A 735 -17.50 18.93 3.11
CA ALA A 735 -16.91 17.61 2.93
C ALA A 735 -16.72 16.92 4.28
N ASN A 736 -16.76 15.60 4.28
CA ASN A 736 -16.55 14.79 5.47
C ASN A 736 -15.85 13.49 5.13
N ALA A 737 -15.00 13.00 6.01
CA ALA A 737 -14.52 11.64 5.92
C ALA A 737 -15.68 10.65 6.19
N PRO A 738 -15.62 9.40 5.69
CA PRO A 738 -16.66 8.37 5.86
C PRO A 738 -16.64 7.81 7.30
N HIS A 739 -16.88 8.69 8.25
CA HIS A 739 -16.83 8.47 9.68
C HIS A 739 -18.25 8.32 10.28
N VAL A 740 -18.34 8.24 11.60
CA VAL A 740 -19.57 7.95 12.35
C VAL A 740 -20.73 8.86 11.92
N PRO A 741 -21.84 8.31 11.36
CA PRO A 741 -22.92 9.10 10.76
C PRO A 741 -23.61 10.05 11.74
N VAL A 742 -23.78 9.63 13.00
CA VAL A 742 -24.45 10.42 14.03
C VAL A 742 -23.66 11.67 14.43
N HIS A 743 -22.32 11.62 14.35
CA HIS A 743 -21.49 12.81 14.48
C HIS A 743 -21.77 13.80 13.34
N LEU A 744 -21.71 13.32 12.10
CA LEU A 744 -21.80 14.17 10.90
C LEU A 744 -23.12 14.93 10.82
N GLY A 745 -24.23 14.28 11.20
CA GLY A 745 -25.55 14.91 11.20
C GLY A 745 -25.70 16.07 12.19
N SER A 746 -24.87 16.13 13.24
CA SER A 746 -24.99 17.12 14.33
C SER A 746 -23.82 18.12 14.38
N MET A 747 -22.66 17.79 13.80
CA MET A 747 -21.47 18.65 13.82
C MET A 747 -21.68 20.03 13.19
N SER A 748 -22.52 20.17 12.14
CA SER A 748 -22.84 21.50 11.59
C SER A 748 -23.43 22.44 12.64
N GLU A 749 -24.27 21.92 13.55
CA GLU A 749 -24.87 22.74 14.59
C GLU A 749 -23.85 23.15 15.66
N SER A 750 -22.90 22.27 16.00
CA SER A 750 -21.76 22.61 16.85
C SER A 750 -20.93 23.76 16.26
N VAL A 751 -20.58 23.66 14.97
CA VAL A 751 -19.81 24.68 14.26
C VAL A 751 -20.56 26.01 14.23
N ARG A 752 -21.84 26.00 13.81
CA ARG A 752 -22.70 27.20 13.80
C ARG A 752 -22.82 27.83 15.18
N THR A 753 -22.93 27.03 16.24
CA THR A 753 -22.99 27.54 17.61
C THR A 753 -21.70 28.24 18.01
N ILE A 754 -20.54 27.67 17.74
CA ILE A 754 -19.25 28.31 17.99
C ILE A 754 -19.12 29.64 17.22
N LEU A 755 -19.43 29.64 15.91
CA LEU A 755 -19.37 30.85 15.09
C LEU A 755 -20.34 31.93 15.59
N ARG A 756 -21.54 31.55 16.01
CA ARG A 756 -22.57 32.46 16.52
C ARG A 756 -22.19 33.06 17.87
N LEU A 757 -21.76 32.24 18.84
CA LEU A 757 -21.45 32.68 20.20
C LEU A 757 -20.17 33.50 20.28
N ASN A 758 -19.24 33.31 19.34
CA ASN A 758 -17.95 34.01 19.31
C ASN A 758 -17.86 35.06 18.18
N LYS A 759 -18.99 35.47 17.60
CA LYS A 759 -19.04 36.38 16.45
C LYS A 759 -18.24 37.67 16.71
N GLY A 760 -17.23 37.92 15.87
CA GLY A 760 -16.36 39.10 15.96
C GLY A 760 -15.24 39.02 17.02
N ALA A 761 -15.14 37.91 17.77
CA ALA A 761 -14.12 37.71 18.79
C ALA A 761 -13.09 36.63 18.44
N ILE A 762 -13.37 35.79 17.43
CA ILE A 762 -12.46 34.73 16.96
C ILE A 762 -11.21 35.36 16.33
N LYS A 763 -10.03 34.90 16.74
CA LYS A 763 -8.73 35.30 16.17
C LYS A 763 -8.04 34.14 15.43
N PRO A 764 -7.11 34.43 14.52
CA PRO A 764 -6.26 33.41 13.93
C PRO A 764 -5.54 32.57 15.01
N GLY A 765 -5.63 31.26 14.90
CA GLY A 765 -5.05 30.31 15.86
C GLY A 765 -5.92 29.98 17.08
N ASP A 766 -7.13 30.53 17.19
CA ASP A 766 -8.09 30.11 18.21
C ASP A 766 -8.73 28.75 17.86
N VAL A 767 -8.95 27.91 18.86
CA VAL A 767 -9.61 26.61 18.74
C VAL A 767 -10.60 26.43 19.88
N PHE A 768 -11.81 25.98 19.55
CA PHE A 768 -12.92 25.84 20.50
C PHE A 768 -13.26 24.37 20.74
N MET A 769 -13.76 24.06 21.94
CA MET A 769 -14.16 22.72 22.37
C MET A 769 -15.58 22.75 22.94
N MET A 770 -16.41 21.76 22.56
CA MET A 770 -17.76 21.54 23.11
C MET A 770 -18.23 20.08 22.97
N ASN A 771 -19.17 19.65 23.82
CA ASN A 771 -19.85 18.35 23.72
C ASN A 771 -21.35 18.44 24.05
N ASN A 772 -21.87 19.64 24.36
CA ASN A 772 -23.24 19.82 24.83
C ASN A 772 -24.28 19.35 23.78
N PRO A 773 -25.08 18.31 24.07
CA PRO A 773 -26.06 17.76 23.12
C PRO A 773 -27.14 18.76 22.70
N TYR A 774 -27.46 19.74 23.55
CA TYR A 774 -28.43 20.79 23.22
C TYR A 774 -27.93 21.77 22.16
N ASN A 775 -26.62 21.80 21.90
CA ASN A 775 -25.96 22.70 20.95
C ASN A 775 -25.15 21.93 19.88
N GLY A 776 -25.67 20.78 19.45
CA GLY A 776 -25.09 19.98 18.37
C GLY A 776 -24.11 18.89 18.81
N GLY A 777 -23.82 18.74 20.10
CA GLY A 777 -23.20 17.53 20.63
C GLY A 777 -24.08 16.29 20.43
N THR A 778 -23.50 15.10 20.52
CA THR A 778 -24.23 13.83 20.41
C THR A 778 -24.54 13.25 21.79
N HIS A 779 -23.50 13.11 22.60
CA HIS A 779 -23.52 12.76 24.02
C HIS A 779 -22.23 13.30 24.65
N LEU A 780 -22.10 13.31 25.98
CA LEU A 780 -20.98 14.01 26.62
C LEU A 780 -19.58 13.45 26.28
N PRO A 781 -19.40 12.14 26.08
CA PRO A 781 -18.12 11.58 25.64
C PRO A 781 -17.65 11.99 24.25
N ASP A 782 -18.55 12.48 23.40
CA ASP A 782 -18.19 12.97 22.07
C ASP A 782 -17.81 14.44 22.11
N VAL A 783 -16.51 14.69 22.23
CA VAL A 783 -15.97 16.05 22.29
C VAL A 783 -15.70 16.55 20.87
N THR A 784 -16.31 17.67 20.51
CA THR A 784 -16.09 18.38 19.24
C THR A 784 -15.11 19.52 19.43
N VAL A 785 -14.05 19.51 18.63
CA VAL A 785 -13.06 20.57 18.52
C VAL A 785 -13.26 21.29 17.18
N VAL A 786 -13.39 22.61 17.21
CA VAL A 786 -13.69 23.47 16.06
C VAL A 786 -12.55 24.46 15.85
N THR A 787 -11.94 24.42 14.67
CA THR A 787 -10.81 25.27 14.27
C THR A 787 -11.21 26.14 13.07
N PRO A 788 -11.39 27.45 13.26
CA PRO A 788 -11.61 28.41 12.17
C PRO A 788 -10.33 28.58 11.33
N VAL A 789 -10.47 28.60 10.01
CA VAL A 789 -9.33 28.81 9.09
C VAL A 789 -9.49 30.13 8.37
N PHE A 790 -8.45 30.96 8.46
CA PHE A 790 -8.42 32.31 7.92
C PHE A 790 -7.75 32.37 6.55
N ASP A 791 -8.07 33.42 5.79
CA ASP A 791 -7.35 33.80 4.60
C ASP A 791 -5.90 34.22 4.92
N THR A 792 -5.08 34.45 3.88
CA THR A 792 -3.67 34.83 4.05
C THR A 792 -3.49 36.18 4.73
N SER A 793 -4.51 37.05 4.73
CA SER A 793 -4.50 38.32 5.47
C SER A 793 -4.81 38.15 6.95
N GLY A 794 -5.46 37.04 7.34
CA GLY A 794 -5.89 36.77 8.72
C GLY A 794 -7.17 37.49 9.12
N GLU A 795 -7.91 38.07 8.17
CA GLU A 795 -9.07 38.92 8.42
C GLU A 795 -10.40 38.17 8.31
N GLN A 796 -10.48 37.20 7.39
CA GLN A 796 -11.73 36.50 7.10
C GLN A 796 -11.58 35.00 7.29
N ILE A 797 -12.54 34.40 7.98
CA ILE A 797 -12.69 32.94 8.02
C ILE A 797 -13.16 32.50 6.63
N ILE A 798 -12.37 31.67 5.97
CA ILE A 798 -12.67 31.13 4.64
C ILE A 798 -13.37 29.77 4.70
N TYR A 799 -13.09 28.99 5.74
CA TYR A 799 -13.76 27.74 6.07
C TYR A 799 -13.48 27.39 7.54
N THR A 800 -14.21 26.41 8.07
CA THR A 800 -13.97 25.86 9.41
C THR A 800 -13.71 24.37 9.29
N VAL A 801 -12.78 23.85 10.07
CA VAL A 801 -12.61 22.39 10.23
C VAL A 801 -13.07 21.97 11.62
N ALA A 802 -13.70 20.81 11.73
CA ALA A 802 -14.07 20.26 13.02
C ALA A 802 -13.74 18.78 13.13
N SER A 803 -13.35 18.37 14.33
CA SER A 803 -13.02 17.00 14.71
C SER A 803 -13.81 16.63 15.95
N ARG A 804 -14.56 15.54 15.90
CA ARG A 804 -15.29 14.99 17.03
C ARG A 804 -14.73 13.62 17.38
N GLY A 805 -14.39 13.35 18.63
CA GLY A 805 -13.87 12.06 19.06
C GLY A 805 -14.51 11.56 20.34
N HIS A 806 -14.67 10.25 20.44
CA HIS A 806 -15.24 9.61 21.62
C HIS A 806 -14.17 9.34 22.70
N HIS A 807 -14.36 9.91 23.87
CA HIS A 807 -13.51 9.71 25.04
C HIS A 807 -14.14 8.73 26.02
N ALA A 808 -13.42 7.67 26.39
CA ALA A 808 -13.97 6.66 27.31
C ALA A 808 -14.28 7.21 28.70
N ASP A 809 -13.63 8.31 29.10
CA ASP A 809 -13.84 8.95 30.39
C ASP A 809 -13.87 10.47 30.21
N ILE A 810 -14.93 11.09 30.73
CA ILE A 810 -15.16 12.54 30.74
C ILE A 810 -15.77 12.99 32.09
N GLY A 811 -15.50 12.25 33.17
CA GLY A 811 -15.98 12.56 34.53
C GLY A 811 -17.42 12.11 34.81
N GLY A 812 -17.84 10.99 34.20
CA GLY A 812 -19.16 10.37 34.38
C GLY A 812 -19.12 9.15 35.31
N LYS A 813 -20.29 8.66 35.74
CA LYS A 813 -20.42 7.54 36.69
C LYS A 813 -19.74 6.24 36.25
N THR A 814 -19.76 5.95 34.95
CA THR A 814 -19.15 4.75 34.37
C THR A 814 -18.37 5.10 33.10
N PRO A 815 -17.16 4.56 32.92
CA PRO A 815 -16.42 4.72 31.67
C PRO A 815 -17.18 4.12 30.47
N GLY A 816 -17.13 4.79 29.32
CA GLY A 816 -17.66 4.30 28.03
C GLY A 816 -18.99 4.91 27.58
N SER A 817 -19.52 5.89 28.31
CA SER A 817 -20.81 6.58 28.06
C SER A 817 -22.07 5.82 28.46
N ALA A 818 -23.20 6.53 28.44
CA ALA A 818 -24.58 6.06 28.61
C ALA A 818 -24.77 4.97 29.70
N PRO A 819 -24.47 5.28 30.98
CA PRO A 819 -24.86 4.39 32.08
C PRO A 819 -26.36 4.08 31.98
N PRO A 820 -26.77 2.79 32.05
CA PRO A 820 -28.17 2.39 31.83
C PRO A 820 -29.13 2.95 32.89
N ASP A 821 -28.61 3.45 34.00
CA ASP A 821 -29.33 4.02 35.14
C ASP A 821 -29.19 5.55 35.24
N SER A 822 -28.65 6.23 34.22
CA SER A 822 -28.52 7.69 34.20
C SER A 822 -29.89 8.40 34.29
N GLN A 823 -30.03 9.34 35.22
CA GLN A 823 -31.24 10.15 35.42
C GLN A 823 -31.09 11.61 34.97
N ILE A 824 -29.86 12.15 35.00
CA ILE A 824 -29.53 13.51 34.58
C ILE A 824 -28.26 13.49 33.74
N ILE A 825 -28.09 14.50 32.87
CA ILE A 825 -27.01 14.53 31.88
C ILE A 825 -25.60 14.53 32.51
N HIS A 826 -25.45 15.14 33.69
CA HIS A 826 -24.17 15.20 34.42
C HIS A 826 -23.64 13.83 34.89
N GLU A 827 -24.50 12.80 34.91
CA GLU A 827 -24.10 11.44 35.25
C GLU A 827 -23.32 10.76 34.11
N GLU A 828 -23.44 11.27 32.89
CA GLU A 828 -22.67 10.86 31.72
C GLU A 828 -21.30 11.56 31.65
N GLY A 829 -21.16 12.73 32.29
CA GLY A 829 -19.90 13.44 32.47
C GLY A 829 -20.01 14.98 32.44
N VAL A 830 -18.90 15.64 32.12
CA VAL A 830 -18.81 17.11 32.07
C VAL A 830 -19.52 17.67 30.83
N VAL A 831 -20.40 18.67 31.03
CA VAL A 831 -21.07 19.41 29.95
C VAL A 831 -20.21 20.61 29.54
N ILE A 832 -19.79 20.66 28.29
CA ILE A 832 -18.90 21.66 27.71
C ILE A 832 -19.65 22.40 26.61
N ASP A 833 -19.95 23.67 26.84
CA ASP A 833 -20.83 24.45 25.96
C ASP A 833 -20.08 25.26 24.90
N ASN A 834 -19.16 26.14 25.32
CA ASN A 834 -18.27 26.90 24.44
C ASN A 834 -16.97 27.20 25.18
N PHE A 835 -15.95 26.37 24.99
CA PHE A 835 -14.68 26.51 25.68
C PHE A 835 -13.56 26.87 24.69
N LEU A 836 -12.86 27.97 24.94
CA LEU A 836 -11.64 28.32 24.19
C LEU A 836 -10.49 27.40 24.66
N LEU A 837 -10.20 26.37 23.87
CA LEU A 837 -9.21 25.34 24.14
C LEU A 837 -7.78 25.82 23.81
N VAL A 838 -7.64 26.47 22.66
CA VAL A 838 -6.38 27.08 22.21
C VAL A 838 -6.64 28.55 21.96
N SER A 839 -5.81 29.41 22.52
CA SER A 839 -5.86 30.85 22.30
C SER A 839 -4.65 31.25 21.47
N GLN A 840 -4.86 31.70 20.22
CA GLN A 840 -3.80 32.15 19.31
C GLN A 840 -2.60 31.19 19.24
N GLY A 841 -2.86 29.89 19.11
CA GLY A 841 -1.85 28.83 19.02
C GLY A 841 -1.30 28.30 20.35
N GLN A 842 -1.69 28.84 21.50
CA GLN A 842 -1.28 28.34 22.81
C GLN A 842 -2.40 27.53 23.49
N MET A 843 -2.11 26.28 23.84
CA MET A 843 -3.07 25.39 24.50
C MET A 843 -3.28 25.79 25.97
N ARG A 844 -4.53 25.91 26.40
CA ARG A 844 -4.91 26.31 27.75
C ARG A 844 -5.01 25.10 28.69
N VAL A 845 -3.86 24.44 28.91
CA VAL A 845 -3.78 23.12 29.59
C VAL A 845 -4.36 23.16 30.99
N ALA A 846 -4.00 24.16 31.81
CA ALA A 846 -4.45 24.25 33.19
C ALA A 846 -5.98 24.44 33.28
N GLU A 847 -6.55 25.31 32.45
CA GLU A 847 -7.99 25.56 32.42
C GLU A 847 -8.76 24.38 31.83
N THR A 848 -8.20 23.69 30.84
CA THR A 848 -8.79 22.48 30.27
C THR A 848 -8.85 21.37 31.31
N ARG A 849 -7.77 21.18 32.07
CA ARG A 849 -7.72 20.23 33.17
C ARG A 849 -8.76 20.56 34.24
N ALA A 850 -8.83 21.82 34.68
CA ALA A 850 -9.81 22.25 35.67
C ALA A 850 -11.26 22.07 35.20
N LEU A 851 -11.54 22.27 33.91
CA LEU A 851 -12.85 21.97 33.32
C LEU A 851 -13.17 20.47 33.39
N LEU A 852 -12.24 19.60 32.98
CA LEU A 852 -12.45 18.15 33.00
C LEU A 852 -12.56 17.59 34.43
N GLU A 853 -11.81 18.18 35.38
CA GLU A 853 -11.87 17.84 36.81
C GLU A 853 -13.10 18.44 37.52
N SER A 854 -13.92 19.25 36.83
CA SER A 854 -15.17 19.79 37.39
C SER A 854 -16.34 18.79 37.37
N GLY A 855 -16.14 17.61 36.78
CA GLY A 855 -17.11 16.51 36.82
C GLY A 855 -17.40 16.07 38.27
N GLU A 856 -18.64 15.70 38.53
CA GLU A 856 -19.08 15.30 39.88
C GLU A 856 -18.61 13.89 40.26
N TYR A 857 -18.32 13.04 39.27
CA TYR A 857 -18.10 11.59 39.42
C TYR A 857 -16.67 11.15 39.18
#